data_AF-A0A177UNB6-F1
#
_entry.id   AF-A0A177UNB6-F1
#
_cell.length_a   1.000
_cell.length_b   1.000
_cell.length_c   1.000
_cell.angle_alpha   90.00
_cell.angle_beta   90.00
_cell.angle_gamma   90.00
#
_symmetry.space_group_name_H-M   'P 1'
#
loop_
_entity.id
_entity.type
_entity.pdbx_description
1 polymer ?
#
loop_
_entity_poly.entity_id
_entity_poly.type
_entity_poly.pdbx_seq_one_letter_code
_entity_poly.pdbx_strand_id
1 'polypeptide(L)'
;MAAGMRAAIRRQQGLADILRHVSSSASSSASTSSSRIGAPASVGRLLSATRQPTPRQQQRRTYASTADPTQGERRLHADSLQRPTPADDLLTPPSSPHRPAPGARVSGKFQAPPLFRSSTAVVEADARDLKAVFDSPNVAISTRKSSTLLNPEGLFLCPSLSAPDEFLTVARRTHLRAQLLVHRIVTAPENGTEEMSKVVRNLDRLSNLLCSVIDCAELVRNTHPDPAWVRAANDAYEYLCGYMNVLNTHQGLYLCLSKVLKDQSLVERMSPEELAVAHVFLRDFERSGIHLPDDSRDRFVRLSDEILVLGRSFLSEGGNGSASDMREPALIQLSWLKGAPPTLVSALKKNSRTFNNHDGEPTLVVPADSWELQGVSRLAPDGRARKAAYLAANSGSSDQVGTLERLLKARTELAHLTGKASYAEMTLADKMARRPEHVEEFLSTLAKHHRPRAQSILDALRTVKKRHIGGDLPSFYAWDREFYAEHYMRQEVLTAPTLPISSYFSVGSVFAGLSRLFSRIYGIRLRAAPVRAGEVWSPDVHKLEVVEESNELGADRVVGTIYADLFSRPGKPPSAAHYTVRCSRRTDKDDAENDFRYGRLEDGRRLNVRDHAGDVAPLEVPTVEATWTDEGMYQIPTIVLVCDFSKPTVKAGPSLLNWSEVETLFHEMGHAMHSMVGRTQYHNVSGTRCPTDFVELPSILMEHFLASPPVVELVARHHATDAPLPYEHLATHVRAARALDSLDTQHQILLAKLDQLYHSPAAAEPSFNSTRELDNLTRHIQSLPLPPDTLVSWQTQFGHLFGYGATYYSYLFDRAIASQVFARLFARDPLDRDAGELFKTGVLKFGGGKDPWEMLSTVLRDDEIAAGDSRAMQAVGRWGIADLGSQTRHM
;
A
#
# COMPACT_ATOMS: atom_id res chain seq x y z
N MET A 1 -5.15 5.48 18.60
CA MET A 1 -5.59 6.16 17.36
C MET A 1 -4.98 7.55 17.37
N ALA A 2 -3.99 7.98 16.57
CA ALA A 2 -3.19 7.36 15.51
C ALA A 2 -3.79 7.20 14.09
N ALA A 3 -5.06 6.89 13.89
CA ALA A 3 -5.49 6.22 12.66
C ALA A 3 -5.97 7.12 11.50
N GLY A 4 -6.04 8.45 11.67
CA GLY A 4 -6.19 9.39 10.54
C GLY A 4 -4.84 9.71 9.90
N MET A 5 -3.95 10.38 10.63
CA MET A 5 -2.65 10.77 10.07
C MET A 5 -1.59 9.65 10.08
N ARG A 6 -1.65 8.63 10.98
CA ARG A 6 -1.00 7.34 10.69
C ARG A 6 -1.88 6.42 9.83
N ALA A 7 -2.94 6.88 9.19
CA ALA A 7 -3.38 6.28 7.92
C ALA A 7 -2.75 7.02 6.74
N ALA A 8 -2.59 8.34 6.74
CA ALA A 8 -1.77 9.01 5.70
C ALA A 8 -0.31 8.49 5.71
N ILE A 9 0.34 8.49 6.87
CA ILE A 9 1.73 8.03 7.04
C ILE A 9 1.84 6.50 6.94
N ARG A 10 0.86 5.68 7.36
CA ARG A 10 0.86 4.22 7.05
C ARG A 10 0.30 3.88 5.67
N ARG A 11 -0.19 4.83 4.88
CA ARG A 11 -0.39 4.63 3.43
C ARG A 11 0.92 4.88 2.72
N GLN A 12 1.67 5.93 3.05
CA GLN A 12 3.02 6.16 2.50
C GLN A 12 4.05 5.10 2.96
N GLN A 13 4.15 4.82 4.26
CA GLN A 13 4.99 3.73 4.79
C GLN A 13 4.41 2.35 4.44
N GLY A 14 3.09 2.24 4.30
CA GLY A 14 2.45 1.00 3.88
C GLY A 14 2.74 0.67 2.42
N LEU A 15 2.66 1.64 1.52
CA LEU A 15 3.13 1.53 0.13
C LEU A 15 4.55 0.99 0.06
N ALA A 16 5.46 1.53 0.88
CA ALA A 16 6.84 1.03 0.98
C ALA A 16 6.93 -0.45 1.45
N ASP A 17 5.93 -0.98 2.15
CA ASP A 17 5.80 -2.42 2.49
C ASP A 17 5.08 -3.23 1.39
N ILE A 18 4.07 -2.66 0.70
CA ILE A 18 3.40 -3.24 -0.49
C ILE A 18 4.44 -3.52 -1.58
N LEU A 19 5.24 -2.51 -1.90
CA LEU A 19 6.30 -2.53 -2.91
C LEU A 19 7.39 -3.56 -2.58
N ARG A 20 7.72 -3.75 -1.29
CA ARG A 20 8.62 -4.82 -0.86
C ARG A 20 8.04 -6.19 -1.22
N HIS A 21 6.73 -6.42 -1.09
CA HIS A 21 6.18 -7.72 -1.47
C HIS A 21 6.04 -7.94 -2.97
N VAL A 22 5.59 -6.94 -3.73
CA VAL A 22 5.59 -6.99 -5.21
C VAL A 22 7.01 -7.28 -5.72
N SER A 23 8.01 -6.55 -5.21
CA SER A 23 9.42 -6.80 -5.54
C SER A 23 9.94 -8.15 -5.03
N SER A 24 9.53 -8.62 -3.84
CA SER A 24 10.06 -9.88 -3.26
C SER A 24 9.64 -11.13 -4.03
N SER A 25 8.44 -11.12 -4.63
CA SER A 25 7.99 -12.24 -5.48
C SER A 25 8.91 -12.39 -6.70
N ALA A 26 9.19 -11.29 -7.41
CA ALA A 26 10.14 -11.24 -8.51
C ALA A 26 11.59 -11.51 -8.08
N SER A 27 12.07 -10.84 -7.03
CA SER A 27 13.47 -10.92 -6.57
C SER A 27 13.84 -12.29 -5.99
N SER A 28 12.85 -13.10 -5.62
CA SER A 28 13.05 -14.50 -5.23
C SER A 28 13.72 -15.35 -6.35
N SER A 29 13.77 -14.84 -7.58
CA SER A 29 14.38 -15.47 -8.76
C SER A 29 15.73 -14.89 -9.21
N ALA A 30 16.19 -13.75 -8.66
CA ALA A 30 17.24 -12.95 -9.31
C ALA A 30 18.39 -12.44 -8.40
N SER A 31 19.58 -13.02 -8.62
CA SER A 31 20.93 -12.51 -8.29
C SER A 31 21.43 -12.52 -6.82
N THR A 32 22.74 -12.76 -6.67
CA THR A 32 23.56 -12.51 -5.47
C THR A 32 25.00 -12.18 -5.90
N SER A 33 25.68 -11.21 -5.28
CA SER A 33 27.14 -11.19 -5.05
C SER A 33 27.62 -9.91 -4.35
N SER A 34 28.68 -10.04 -3.52
CA SER A 34 29.42 -8.96 -2.82
C SER A 34 28.65 -8.08 -1.81
N SER A 35 29.25 -7.62 -0.70
CA SER A 35 30.57 -7.89 -0.11
C SER A 35 30.54 -7.73 1.42
N ARG A 36 31.36 -8.49 2.17
CA ARG A 36 31.52 -8.36 3.64
C ARG A 36 32.89 -7.78 4.01
N ILE A 37 32.93 -6.98 5.09
CA ILE A 37 33.99 -6.74 6.10
C ILE A 37 33.55 -5.48 6.88
N GLY A 38 33.61 -5.37 8.21
CA GLY A 38 33.95 -6.31 9.29
C GLY A 38 34.07 -5.55 10.62
N ALA A 39 33.72 -6.17 11.75
CA ALA A 39 33.75 -5.51 13.08
C ALA A 39 34.15 -6.49 14.21
N PRO A 40 34.93 -6.06 15.22
CA PRO A 40 35.29 -6.86 16.39
C PRO A 40 34.36 -6.64 17.60
N ALA A 41 34.38 -7.58 18.55
CA ALA A 41 33.73 -7.49 19.87
C ALA A 41 34.75 -6.97 20.93
N SER A 42 34.54 -6.92 22.26
CA SER A 42 33.62 -7.64 23.18
C SER A 42 33.66 -7.04 24.62
N VAL A 43 32.98 -7.72 25.57
CA VAL A 43 33.14 -7.69 27.06
C VAL A 43 32.27 -6.70 27.86
N GLY A 44 31.56 -7.23 28.88
CA GLY A 44 30.92 -6.45 29.95
C GLY A 44 29.82 -7.20 30.71
N ARG A 45 30.15 -7.98 31.76
CA ARG A 45 29.18 -8.56 32.73
C ARG A 45 29.01 -7.63 33.95
N LEU A 46 27.87 -7.69 34.66
CA LEU A 46 27.83 -8.00 36.11
C LEU A 46 26.39 -8.18 36.68
N LEU A 47 26.36 -8.78 37.87
CA LEU A 47 25.28 -9.21 38.79
C LEU A 47 24.17 -8.14 39.06
N SER A 48 22.98 -8.43 39.61
CA SER A 48 22.69 -9.32 40.76
C SER A 48 21.21 -9.80 40.89
N ALA A 49 20.93 -10.64 41.89
CA ALA A 49 19.59 -11.15 42.26
C ALA A 49 18.92 -10.30 43.39
N THR A 50 17.62 -10.42 43.70
CA THR A 50 17.06 -11.51 44.54
C THR A 50 15.54 -11.40 44.78
N ARG A 51 14.94 -12.53 45.22
CA ARG A 51 13.75 -12.71 46.10
C ARG A 51 12.31 -12.43 45.59
N GLN A 52 11.53 -13.52 45.52
CA GLN A 52 10.09 -13.55 45.87
C GLN A 52 9.91 -13.47 47.42
N PRO A 53 8.68 -13.34 47.97
CA PRO A 53 7.86 -14.55 48.21
C PRO A 53 6.31 -14.38 48.10
N THR A 54 5.65 -15.44 47.61
CA THR A 54 4.23 -15.81 47.86
C THR A 54 4.08 -16.45 49.29
N PRO A 55 2.91 -16.90 49.86
CA PRO A 55 1.67 -17.38 49.19
C PRO A 55 0.33 -17.27 50.00
N ARG A 56 -0.65 -18.11 49.60
CA ARG A 56 -1.96 -18.54 50.19
C ARG A 56 -3.19 -17.91 49.50
N GLN A 57 -4.17 -18.66 48.97
CA GLN A 57 -4.91 -19.89 49.33
C GLN A 57 -6.02 -19.74 50.39
N GLN A 58 -7.29 -19.78 49.92
CA GLN A 58 -8.43 -20.63 50.37
C GLN A 58 -9.67 -20.18 49.56
N GLN A 59 -10.29 -20.99 48.70
CA GLN A 59 -11.19 -22.14 48.97
C GLN A 59 -12.35 -21.87 49.94
N ARG A 60 -13.60 -21.77 49.42
CA ARG A 60 -14.70 -22.69 49.79
C ARG A 60 -16.00 -22.53 48.95
N ARG A 61 -16.52 -23.70 48.51
CA ARG A 61 -17.93 -24.17 48.53
C ARG A 61 -19.04 -23.23 48.00
N THR A 62 -19.60 -23.47 46.82
CA THR A 62 -20.63 -24.49 46.45
C THR A 62 -22.03 -24.27 47.05
N TYR A 63 -23.03 -24.09 46.17
CA TYR A 63 -24.27 -24.90 46.13
C TYR A 63 -24.83 -24.88 44.70
N ALA A 64 -25.71 -25.82 44.36
CA ALA A 64 -26.35 -25.95 43.05
C ALA A 64 -27.81 -26.38 43.21
N SER A 65 -28.69 -26.04 42.25
CA SER A 65 -29.76 -26.94 41.73
C SER A 65 -30.51 -26.30 40.55
N THR A 66 -30.83 -27.13 39.53
CA THR A 66 -32.07 -27.17 38.69
C THR A 66 -32.96 -25.91 38.55
N ALA A 67 -33.45 -25.52 37.37
CA ALA A 67 -34.22 -26.37 36.45
C ALA A 67 -34.48 -25.73 35.06
N ASP A 68 -34.81 -26.57 34.08
CA ASP A 68 -35.52 -26.29 32.81
C ASP A 68 -36.77 -27.20 32.80
N PRO A 69 -37.92 -26.83 32.18
CA PRO A 69 -38.23 -27.48 30.88
C PRO A 69 -39.16 -26.74 29.87
N THR A 70 -38.92 -27.04 28.58
CA THR A 70 -39.91 -27.34 27.50
C THR A 70 -40.81 -26.26 26.83
N GLN A 71 -40.59 -26.11 25.51
CA GLN A 71 -41.52 -26.26 24.36
C GLN A 71 -43.05 -26.06 24.48
N GLY A 72 -43.63 -25.45 23.43
CA GLY A 72 -45.05 -25.56 23.03
C GLY A 72 -45.25 -25.24 21.53
N GLU A 73 -46.22 -25.87 20.85
CA GLU A 73 -46.43 -25.80 19.39
C GLU A 73 -47.73 -25.08 18.93
N ARG A 74 -47.89 -24.93 17.58
CA ARG A 74 -49.13 -24.87 16.75
C ARG A 74 -49.83 -23.52 16.52
N ARG A 75 -50.62 -23.30 15.44
CA ARG A 75 -50.65 -23.79 14.00
C ARG A 75 -51.81 -23.07 13.25
N LEU A 76 -51.85 -23.17 11.91
CA LEU A 76 -52.97 -22.85 10.98
C LEU A 76 -53.19 -21.35 10.67
N HIS A 77 -53.73 -20.91 9.51
CA HIS A 77 -54.23 -21.61 8.30
C HIS A 77 -53.82 -20.86 7.00
N ALA A 78 -53.63 -21.63 5.92
CA ALA A 78 -54.15 -21.53 4.54
C ALA A 78 -54.72 -20.18 4.00
N ASP A 79 -54.66 -19.84 2.70
CA ASP A 79 -54.35 -20.64 1.49
C ASP A 79 -53.86 -19.70 0.32
N SER A 80 -53.62 -20.05 -0.96
CA SER A 80 -53.90 -21.25 -1.79
C SER A 80 -52.97 -21.37 -3.02
N LEU A 81 -52.92 -22.59 -3.60
CA LEU A 81 -53.00 -23.03 -5.01
C LEU A 81 -52.51 -22.09 -6.17
N GLN A 82 -51.90 -22.57 -7.28
CA GLN A 82 -51.83 -23.93 -7.83
C GLN A 82 -50.64 -24.13 -8.81
N ARG A 83 -50.16 -25.38 -8.97
CA ARG A 83 -49.39 -25.88 -10.14
C ARG A 83 -50.21 -27.00 -10.83
N PRO A 84 -49.87 -27.40 -12.06
CA PRO A 84 -49.14 -28.67 -12.19
C PRO A 84 -47.98 -28.68 -13.21
N THR A 85 -47.14 -29.71 -13.10
CA THR A 85 -46.06 -30.16 -14.00
C THR A 85 -46.50 -31.50 -14.67
N PRO A 86 -45.65 -32.37 -15.29
CA PRO A 86 -44.25 -32.29 -15.75
C PRO A 86 -44.03 -32.78 -17.23
N ALA A 87 -42.78 -32.78 -17.73
CA ALA A 87 -42.18 -33.83 -18.59
C ALA A 87 -40.72 -33.49 -19.05
N ASP A 88 -39.73 -34.04 -18.34
CA ASP A 88 -38.59 -34.85 -18.81
C ASP A 88 -37.82 -34.56 -20.14
N ASP A 89 -36.52 -34.23 -19.96
CA ASP A 89 -35.31 -34.90 -20.52
C ASP A 89 -34.56 -34.37 -21.79
N LEU A 90 -33.27 -34.78 -21.85
CA LEU A 90 -32.28 -34.82 -22.94
C LEU A 90 -31.54 -33.53 -23.41
N LEU A 91 -30.40 -33.28 -22.77
CA LEU A 91 -29.05 -33.14 -23.37
C LEU A 91 -28.91 -32.70 -24.85
N THR A 92 -28.51 -31.44 -25.11
CA THR A 92 -27.29 -31.06 -25.88
C THR A 92 -27.14 -29.53 -26.01
N PRO A 93 -25.93 -28.96 -26.25
CA PRO A 93 -25.70 -27.51 -26.27
C PRO A 93 -25.79 -26.88 -27.67
N PRO A 94 -26.43 -25.69 -27.83
CA PRO A 94 -26.37 -24.92 -29.07
C PRO A 94 -25.08 -24.10 -29.21
N SER A 95 -24.64 -23.96 -30.45
CA SER A 95 -23.43 -23.27 -30.91
C SER A 95 -23.45 -21.74 -30.74
N SER A 96 -22.23 -21.16 -30.80
CA SER A 96 -21.79 -19.77 -31.01
C SER A 96 -22.84 -18.67 -31.33
N PRO A 97 -22.69 -17.46 -30.77
CA PRO A 97 -23.69 -16.40 -30.85
C PRO A 97 -23.84 -15.77 -32.25
N HIS A 98 -25.07 -15.46 -32.62
CA HIS A 98 -25.38 -14.59 -33.76
C HIS A 98 -24.91 -13.13 -33.53
N ARG A 99 -24.59 -12.43 -34.61
CA ARG A 99 -24.36 -10.97 -34.61
C ARG A 99 -25.58 -10.22 -34.01
N PRO A 100 -25.40 -9.29 -33.06
CA PRO A 100 -26.45 -8.35 -32.70
C PRO A 100 -26.70 -7.33 -33.82
N ALA A 101 -27.94 -6.89 -33.98
CA ALA A 101 -28.34 -5.86 -34.94
C ALA A 101 -27.99 -4.44 -34.41
N PRO A 102 -27.71 -3.46 -35.30
CA PRO A 102 -27.37 -2.10 -34.89
C PRO A 102 -28.63 -1.25 -34.63
N GLY A 103 -28.71 -0.57 -33.48
CA GLY A 103 -29.58 0.61 -33.36
C GLY A 103 -30.35 0.79 -32.04
N ALA A 104 -29.66 1.21 -30.98
CA ALA A 104 -30.28 1.91 -29.85
C ALA A 104 -29.35 3.05 -29.37
N ARG A 105 -29.50 4.24 -29.96
CA ARG A 105 -28.72 5.43 -29.56
C ARG A 105 -29.41 6.14 -28.38
N VAL A 106 -28.96 5.88 -27.15
CA VAL A 106 -29.26 6.77 -26.02
C VAL A 106 -28.36 8.01 -26.15
N SER A 107 -28.96 9.15 -26.50
CA SER A 107 -28.21 10.37 -26.87
C SER A 107 -27.85 11.27 -25.68
N GLY A 108 -27.17 10.70 -24.68
CA GLY A 108 -26.50 11.47 -23.62
C GLY A 108 -25.09 11.87 -24.04
N LYS A 109 -24.94 12.91 -24.87
CA LYS A 109 -23.61 13.40 -25.24
C LYS A 109 -22.98 14.19 -24.10
N PHE A 110 -22.09 13.54 -23.34
CA PHE A 110 -20.96 14.27 -22.75
C PHE A 110 -20.15 14.87 -23.90
N GLN A 111 -20.20 16.19 -24.08
CA GLN A 111 -19.22 16.89 -24.89
C GLN A 111 -17.98 17.10 -24.02
N ALA A 112 -16.97 16.24 -24.20
CA ALA A 112 -15.65 16.53 -23.69
C ALA A 112 -15.15 17.86 -24.30
N PRO A 113 -14.40 18.69 -23.54
CA PRO A 113 -13.73 19.86 -24.10
C PRO A 113 -12.77 19.44 -25.23
N PRO A 114 -12.44 20.33 -26.17
CA PRO A 114 -11.61 19.99 -27.33
C PRO A 114 -10.24 19.45 -26.87
N LEU A 115 -9.91 18.23 -27.31
CA LEU A 115 -8.66 17.55 -26.94
C LEU A 115 -7.44 18.41 -27.26
N PHE A 116 -6.81 18.93 -26.21
CA PHE A 116 -5.59 19.72 -26.32
C PHE A 116 -4.43 18.88 -26.87
N ARG A 117 -3.48 19.55 -27.53
CA ARG A 117 -2.38 18.91 -28.24
C ARG A 117 -1.11 19.75 -28.12
N SER A 118 -0.36 19.53 -27.05
CA SER A 118 1.06 19.84 -26.98
C SER A 118 1.74 19.40 -28.27
N SER A 119 2.47 20.31 -28.93
CA SER A 119 3.18 19.92 -30.15
C SER A 119 4.20 18.83 -29.84
N THR A 120 4.31 17.82 -30.71
CA THR A 120 5.25 16.69 -30.51
C THR A 120 6.69 17.17 -30.34
N ALA A 121 7.05 18.32 -30.92
CA ALA A 121 8.35 18.95 -30.77
C ALA A 121 8.66 19.41 -29.32
N VAL A 122 7.65 19.85 -28.56
CA VAL A 122 7.78 20.24 -27.15
C VAL A 122 7.92 19.01 -26.25
N VAL A 123 7.00 18.04 -26.40
CA VAL A 123 7.04 16.77 -25.62
C VAL A 123 8.38 16.04 -25.83
N GLU A 124 8.88 16.00 -27.06
CA GLU A 124 10.19 15.41 -27.35
C GLU A 124 11.38 16.28 -26.91
N ALA A 125 11.19 17.59 -26.69
CA ALA A 125 12.21 18.43 -26.06
C ALA A 125 12.34 18.13 -24.57
N ASP A 126 11.22 18.16 -23.82
CA ASP A 126 11.24 17.77 -22.40
C ASP A 126 11.77 16.34 -22.22
N ALA A 127 11.39 15.40 -23.10
CA ALA A 127 11.87 14.02 -23.05
C ALA A 127 13.40 13.90 -23.25
N ARG A 128 14.01 14.73 -24.11
CA ARG A 128 15.47 14.79 -24.24
C ARG A 128 16.12 15.39 -23.01
N ASP A 129 15.56 16.45 -22.46
CA ASP A 129 16.11 17.14 -21.29
C ASP A 129 16.01 16.27 -20.03
N LEU A 130 14.88 15.59 -19.81
CA LEU A 130 14.74 14.54 -18.78
C LEU A 130 15.81 13.46 -18.90
N LYS A 131 15.99 12.92 -20.12
CA LYS A 131 16.98 11.88 -20.36
C LYS A 131 18.40 12.38 -20.06
N ALA A 132 18.75 13.56 -20.55
CA ALA A 132 20.04 14.19 -20.29
C ALA A 132 20.28 14.47 -18.80
N VAL A 133 19.26 14.88 -18.05
CA VAL A 133 19.37 15.22 -16.62
C VAL A 133 19.64 14.00 -15.74
N PHE A 134 18.98 12.86 -16.00
CA PHE A 134 19.14 11.64 -15.18
C PHE A 134 20.29 10.73 -15.64
N ASP A 135 20.58 10.66 -16.94
CA ASP A 135 21.62 9.74 -17.46
C ASP A 135 23.05 10.34 -17.38
N SER A 136 23.18 11.67 -17.21
CA SER A 136 24.48 12.34 -17.20
C SER A 136 25.11 12.39 -15.80
N PRO A 137 26.28 11.73 -15.56
CA PRO A 137 26.89 11.66 -14.22
C PRO A 137 27.43 13.00 -13.68
N ASN A 138 27.42 14.08 -14.48
CA ASN A 138 27.99 15.39 -14.15
C ASN A 138 26.97 16.54 -14.10
N VAL A 139 25.68 16.32 -14.38
CA VAL A 139 24.69 17.43 -14.50
C VAL A 139 24.39 18.14 -13.17
N ALA A 140 24.74 17.54 -12.03
CA ALA A 140 24.78 18.21 -10.72
C ALA A 140 25.70 19.45 -10.64
N ILE A 141 26.45 19.78 -11.71
CA ILE A 141 27.48 20.83 -11.73
C ILE A 141 27.33 21.83 -12.90
N SER A 142 26.10 22.18 -13.32
CA SER A 142 25.89 23.33 -14.24
C SER A 142 25.03 24.49 -13.70
N THR A 143 24.34 24.35 -12.57
CA THR A 143 23.67 25.47 -11.88
C THR A 143 24.59 26.21 -10.90
N ARG A 144 25.69 25.59 -10.46
CA ARG A 144 26.56 26.09 -9.37
C ARG A 144 27.49 27.26 -9.72
N LYS A 145 27.45 27.82 -10.93
CA LYS A 145 28.36 28.93 -11.33
C LYS A 145 27.89 30.33 -10.92
N SER A 146 26.76 30.48 -10.22
CA SER A 146 26.24 31.80 -9.79
C SER A 146 25.37 31.75 -8.52
N SER A 147 25.89 31.26 -7.38
CA SER A 147 25.11 31.29 -6.11
C SER A 147 25.89 31.43 -4.80
N THR A 148 27.21 31.68 -4.79
CA THR A 148 27.97 31.94 -3.54
C THR A 148 27.70 33.33 -2.92
N LEU A 149 26.70 34.05 -3.44
CA LEU A 149 26.26 35.38 -3.00
C LEU A 149 24.72 35.47 -2.87
N LEU A 150 24.02 34.34 -2.94
CA LEU A 150 22.56 34.27 -2.80
C LEU A 150 22.21 33.64 -1.46
N ASN A 151 21.24 34.23 -0.75
CA ASN A 151 20.65 33.62 0.43
C ASN A 151 19.92 32.32 0.03
N PRO A 152 19.94 31.28 0.88
CA PRO A 152 19.15 30.07 0.64
C PRO A 152 17.65 30.39 0.62
N GLU A 153 16.92 29.86 -0.37
CA GLU A 153 15.45 29.95 -0.48
C GLU A 153 14.73 28.89 0.39
N GLY A 154 15.50 28.01 1.03
CA GLY A 154 15.03 26.96 1.94
C GLY A 154 14.43 25.74 1.26
N LEU A 155 14.30 24.65 2.02
CA LEU A 155 13.79 23.37 1.51
C LEU A 155 12.41 23.55 0.87
N PHE A 156 12.22 22.98 -0.33
CA PHE A 156 10.98 23.07 -1.12
C PHE A 156 10.56 24.51 -1.52
N LEU A 157 11.51 25.47 -1.50
CA LEU A 157 11.28 26.92 -1.65
C LEU A 157 10.44 27.52 -0.51
N CYS A 158 10.60 27.00 0.71
CA CYS A 158 10.02 27.58 1.93
C CYS A 158 11.11 28.35 2.70
N PRO A 159 11.10 29.71 2.70
CA PRO A 159 12.18 30.51 3.29
C PRO A 159 12.39 30.30 4.80
N SER A 160 11.36 29.83 5.52
CA SER A 160 11.45 29.46 6.95
C SER A 160 12.05 28.06 7.21
N LEU A 161 12.59 27.40 6.19
CA LEU A 161 13.33 26.14 6.28
C LEU A 161 14.68 26.28 5.57
N SER A 162 15.41 27.35 5.88
CA SER A 162 16.74 27.66 5.33
C SER A 162 17.89 27.06 6.16
N ALA A 163 17.67 26.87 7.47
CA ALA A 163 18.60 26.22 8.40
C ALA A 163 17.90 25.18 9.32
N PRO A 164 18.64 24.20 9.89
CA PRO A 164 18.04 23.12 10.69
C PRO A 164 17.23 23.63 11.90
N ASP A 165 17.74 24.63 12.60
CA ASP A 165 17.14 25.19 13.82
C ASP A 165 15.84 25.95 13.58
N GLU A 166 15.55 26.32 12.32
CA GLU A 166 14.26 26.90 11.95
C GLU A 166 13.11 25.89 11.96
N PHE A 167 13.38 24.59 11.80
CA PHE A 167 12.34 23.55 11.73
C PHE A 167 11.45 23.53 12.99
N LEU A 168 12.08 23.61 14.17
CA LEU A 168 11.37 23.67 15.46
C LEU A 168 10.72 25.05 15.69
N THR A 169 11.24 26.10 15.07
CA THR A 169 10.64 27.44 15.10
C THR A 169 9.36 27.48 14.27
N VAL A 170 9.37 26.93 13.05
CA VAL A 170 8.17 26.72 12.22
C VAL A 170 7.15 25.86 12.97
N ALA A 171 7.57 24.76 13.59
CA ALA A 171 6.67 23.91 14.39
C ALA A 171 5.98 24.68 15.53
N ARG A 172 6.70 25.58 16.23
CA ARG A 172 6.13 26.43 17.28
C ARG A 172 5.15 27.49 16.73
N ARG A 173 5.49 28.17 15.63
CA ARG A 173 4.59 29.11 14.92
C ARG A 173 3.29 28.42 14.50
N THR A 174 3.43 27.24 13.90
CA THR A 174 2.32 26.37 13.46
C THR A 174 1.44 25.94 14.63
N HIS A 175 2.01 25.59 15.79
CA HIS A 175 1.25 25.25 16.99
C HIS A 175 0.49 26.46 17.57
N LEU A 176 1.13 27.62 17.73
CA LEU A 176 0.44 28.85 18.16
C LEU A 176 -0.73 29.21 17.21
N ARG A 177 -0.52 29.03 15.90
CA ARG A 177 -1.56 29.24 14.90
C ARG A 177 -2.71 28.23 15.00
N ALA A 178 -2.38 26.97 15.33
CA ALA A 178 -3.37 25.91 15.54
C ALA A 178 -4.22 26.16 16.79
N GLN A 179 -3.66 26.67 17.90
CA GLN A 179 -4.42 27.03 19.10
C GLN A 179 -5.54 28.05 18.80
N LEU A 180 -5.24 29.09 18.01
CA LEU A 180 -6.24 30.08 17.58
C LEU A 180 -7.39 29.43 16.79
N LEU A 181 -7.07 28.51 15.86
CA LEU A 181 -8.07 27.76 15.09
C LEU A 181 -8.92 26.84 15.97
N VAL A 182 -8.29 26.10 16.89
CA VAL A 182 -8.98 25.21 17.85
C VAL A 182 -9.98 26.01 18.69
N HIS A 183 -9.55 27.13 19.28
CA HIS A 183 -10.45 28.00 20.03
C HIS A 183 -11.61 28.53 19.16
N ARG A 184 -11.32 28.98 17.93
CA ARG A 184 -12.35 29.45 16.98
C ARG A 184 -13.37 28.36 16.65
N ILE A 185 -12.96 27.12 16.44
CA ILE A 185 -13.86 25.99 16.16
C ILE A 185 -14.71 25.65 17.40
N VAL A 186 -14.08 25.54 18.58
CA VAL A 186 -14.80 25.19 19.83
C VAL A 186 -15.85 26.25 20.19
N THR A 187 -15.55 27.53 19.98
CA THR A 187 -16.46 28.67 20.24
C THR A 187 -17.34 29.06 19.05
N ALA A 188 -17.30 28.33 17.92
CA ALA A 188 -18.19 28.59 16.78
C ALA A 188 -19.70 28.65 17.16
N PRO A 189 -20.24 27.82 18.09
CA PRO A 189 -21.63 27.92 18.53
C PRO A 189 -22.00 29.27 19.19
N GLU A 190 -21.02 29.97 19.76
CA GLU A 190 -21.20 31.29 20.42
C GLU A 190 -21.15 32.44 19.41
N ASN A 191 -20.54 32.20 18.24
CA ASN A 191 -20.32 33.20 17.19
C ASN A 191 -21.33 33.11 16.03
N GLY A 192 -22.31 32.21 16.13
CA GLY A 192 -23.47 32.14 15.24
C GLY A 192 -23.35 31.15 14.07
N THR A 193 -24.45 30.98 13.35
CA THR A 193 -24.62 29.98 12.28
C THR A 193 -23.58 30.08 11.16
N GLU A 194 -23.02 31.28 10.92
CA GLU A 194 -22.01 31.53 9.89
C GLU A 194 -20.57 31.18 10.31
N GLU A 195 -20.30 31.02 11.60
CA GLU A 195 -19.05 30.37 12.05
C GLU A 195 -19.24 28.86 12.21
N MET A 196 -20.46 28.40 12.52
CA MET A 196 -20.83 26.98 12.54
C MET A 196 -20.73 26.32 11.16
N SER A 197 -21.13 27.01 10.08
CA SER A 197 -20.98 26.51 8.70
C SER A 197 -19.52 26.26 8.33
N LYS A 198 -18.59 27.07 8.85
CA LYS A 198 -17.16 26.98 8.55
C LYS A 198 -16.41 25.91 9.35
N VAL A 199 -17.06 25.20 10.29
CA VAL A 199 -16.38 24.24 11.19
C VAL A 199 -15.61 23.16 10.42
N VAL A 200 -16.20 22.58 9.38
CA VAL A 200 -15.54 21.52 8.57
C VAL A 200 -14.33 22.08 7.83
N ARG A 201 -14.47 23.26 7.20
CA ARG A 201 -13.37 23.97 6.54
C ARG A 201 -12.27 24.38 7.53
N ASN A 202 -12.61 24.81 8.74
CA ASN A 202 -11.62 25.17 9.76
C ASN A 202 -10.90 23.95 10.35
N LEU A 203 -11.56 22.79 10.47
CA LEU A 203 -10.91 21.51 10.77
C LEU A 203 -9.96 21.07 9.63
N ASP A 204 -10.34 21.26 8.36
CA ASP A 204 -9.47 21.01 7.21
C ASP A 204 -8.24 21.92 7.19
N ARG A 205 -8.42 23.22 7.47
CA ARG A 205 -7.34 24.20 7.61
C ARG A 205 -6.39 23.84 8.75
N LEU A 206 -6.92 23.40 9.89
CA LEU A 206 -6.14 22.91 11.04
C LEU A 206 -5.33 21.65 10.69
N SER A 207 -5.93 20.68 9.99
CA SER A 207 -5.23 19.49 9.49
C SER A 207 -4.12 19.88 8.51
N ASN A 208 -4.41 20.70 7.49
CA ASN A 208 -3.42 21.16 6.52
C ASN A 208 -2.25 21.93 7.17
N LEU A 209 -2.56 22.81 8.12
CA LEU A 209 -1.57 23.60 8.87
C LEU A 209 -0.54 22.68 9.55
N LEU A 210 -1.00 21.61 10.21
CA LEU A 210 -0.13 20.64 10.87
C LEU A 210 0.60 19.73 9.86
N CYS A 211 -0.14 19.12 8.92
CA CYS A 211 0.42 18.23 7.90
C CYS A 211 1.52 18.91 7.07
N SER A 212 1.39 20.20 6.71
CA SER A 212 2.39 20.92 5.90
C SER A 212 3.80 20.94 6.52
N VAL A 213 3.91 20.87 7.85
CA VAL A 213 5.19 20.76 8.55
C VAL A 213 5.54 19.29 8.85
N ILE A 214 4.56 18.47 9.24
CA ILE A 214 4.80 17.08 9.65
C ILE A 214 5.15 16.17 8.47
N ASP A 215 4.45 16.28 7.33
CA ASP A 215 4.73 15.50 6.12
C ASP A 215 6.11 15.88 5.53
N CYS A 216 6.50 17.15 5.64
CA CYS A 216 7.85 17.63 5.34
C CYS A 216 8.90 17.07 6.31
N ALA A 217 8.61 17.08 7.61
CA ALA A 217 9.51 16.57 8.65
C ALA A 217 9.72 15.05 8.55
N GLU A 218 8.68 14.28 8.23
CA GLU A 218 8.75 12.83 7.98
C GLU A 218 9.69 12.53 6.81
N LEU A 219 9.60 13.26 5.70
CA LEU A 219 10.54 13.08 4.59
C LEU A 219 11.98 13.46 5.00
N VAL A 220 12.18 14.64 5.61
CA VAL A 220 13.52 15.15 5.94
C VAL A 220 14.23 14.25 6.95
N ARG A 221 13.54 13.78 8.00
CA ARG A 221 14.14 12.89 9.01
C ARG A 221 14.49 11.49 8.47
N ASN A 222 13.88 11.06 7.36
CA ASN A 222 14.20 9.79 6.69
C ASN A 222 15.22 9.93 5.55
N THR A 223 15.40 11.12 4.95
CA THR A 223 16.20 11.27 3.70
C THR A 223 17.37 12.24 3.77
N HIS A 224 17.40 13.17 4.73
CA HIS A 224 18.43 14.21 4.74
C HIS A 224 19.81 13.64 5.13
N PRO A 225 20.89 13.90 4.34
CA PRO A 225 22.21 13.30 4.61
C PRO A 225 22.94 13.93 5.81
N ASP A 226 22.65 15.18 6.17
CA ASP A 226 23.17 15.84 7.37
C ASP A 226 22.34 15.46 8.62
N PRO A 227 22.95 14.85 9.66
CA PRO A 227 22.29 14.53 10.93
C PRO A 227 21.71 15.74 11.71
N ALA A 228 22.14 16.98 11.46
CA ALA A 228 21.57 18.16 12.10
C ALA A 228 20.12 18.39 11.66
N TRP A 229 19.88 18.37 10.35
CA TRP A 229 18.53 18.41 9.76
C TRP A 229 17.68 17.22 10.18
N VAL A 230 18.25 16.00 10.21
CA VAL A 230 17.52 14.80 10.66
C VAL A 230 17.02 14.94 12.10
N ARG A 231 17.86 15.44 13.02
CA ARG A 231 17.44 15.69 14.41
C ARG A 231 16.37 16.77 14.49
N ALA A 232 16.58 17.93 13.89
CA ALA A 232 15.62 19.04 13.98
C ALA A 232 14.26 18.71 13.34
N ALA A 233 14.26 17.96 12.24
CA ALA A 233 13.02 17.42 11.65
C ALA A 233 12.36 16.38 12.56
N ASN A 234 13.13 15.50 13.22
CA ASN A 234 12.57 14.56 14.18
C ASN A 234 11.97 15.27 15.41
N ASP A 235 12.65 16.29 15.96
CA ASP A 235 12.16 17.10 17.08
C ASP A 235 10.86 17.84 16.72
N ALA A 236 10.79 18.42 15.51
CA ALA A 236 9.60 19.09 14.99
C ALA A 236 8.44 18.10 14.73
N TYR A 237 8.74 16.91 14.19
CA TYR A 237 7.80 15.82 13.97
C TYR A 237 7.21 15.33 15.30
N GLU A 238 8.05 15.02 16.29
CA GLU A 238 7.60 14.56 17.61
C GLU A 238 6.78 15.62 18.34
N TYR A 239 7.19 16.89 18.31
CA TYR A 239 6.47 18.01 18.92
C TYR A 239 5.05 18.17 18.35
N LEU A 240 4.91 18.23 17.01
CA LEU A 240 3.62 18.39 16.37
C LEU A 240 2.77 17.12 16.40
N CYS A 241 3.36 15.93 16.31
CA CYS A 241 2.63 14.67 16.53
C CYS A 241 2.14 14.55 17.99
N GLY A 242 2.89 15.08 18.96
CA GLY A 242 2.44 15.20 20.34
C GLY A 242 1.14 16.02 20.44
N TYR A 243 1.13 17.23 19.89
CA TYR A 243 -0.07 18.08 19.85
C TYR A 243 -1.23 17.45 19.07
N MET A 244 -0.94 16.82 17.92
CA MET A 244 -1.92 16.08 17.11
C MET A 244 -2.64 15.00 17.93
N ASN A 245 -1.96 14.29 18.84
CA ASN A 245 -2.60 13.29 19.70
C ASN A 245 -3.58 13.93 20.69
N VAL A 246 -3.30 15.14 21.20
CA VAL A 246 -4.23 15.91 22.04
C VAL A 246 -5.47 16.29 21.23
N LEU A 247 -5.30 16.84 20.03
CA LEU A 247 -6.40 17.23 19.14
C LEU A 247 -7.33 16.06 18.82
N ASN A 248 -6.77 14.88 18.52
CA ASN A 248 -7.54 13.65 18.26
C ASN A 248 -8.44 13.21 19.44
N THR A 249 -8.19 13.69 20.66
CA THR A 249 -8.99 13.43 21.85
C THR A 249 -9.76 14.66 22.38
N HIS A 250 -9.70 15.79 21.66
CA HIS A 250 -10.23 17.07 22.11
C HIS A 250 -11.76 17.13 21.98
N GLN A 251 -12.47 16.79 23.06
CA GLN A 251 -13.94 16.70 23.10
C GLN A 251 -14.65 17.91 22.50
N GLY A 252 -14.17 19.14 22.71
CA GLY A 252 -14.77 20.35 22.14
C GLY A 252 -14.82 20.39 20.61
N LEU A 253 -13.85 19.78 19.90
CA LEU A 253 -13.84 19.74 18.43
C LEU A 253 -14.87 18.71 17.93
N TYR A 254 -14.84 17.50 18.51
CA TYR A 254 -15.82 16.44 18.25
C TYR A 254 -17.25 16.90 18.55
N LEU A 255 -17.51 17.54 19.70
CA LEU A 255 -18.83 18.06 20.06
C LEU A 255 -19.30 19.19 19.14
N CYS A 256 -18.39 20.03 18.63
CA CYS A 256 -18.75 21.06 17.65
C CYS A 256 -19.13 20.43 16.29
N LEU A 257 -18.29 19.54 15.77
CA LEU A 257 -18.59 18.79 14.53
C LEU A 257 -19.87 17.96 14.65
N SER A 258 -20.09 17.31 15.79
CA SER A 258 -21.30 16.52 16.07
C SER A 258 -22.56 17.39 16.17
N LYS A 259 -22.45 18.67 16.59
CA LYS A 259 -23.58 19.63 16.50
C LYS A 259 -23.85 20.02 15.05
N VAL A 260 -22.81 20.32 14.27
CA VAL A 260 -22.94 20.68 12.85
C VAL A 260 -23.59 19.56 12.04
N LEU A 261 -23.17 18.31 12.22
CA LEU A 261 -23.74 17.13 11.54
C LEU A 261 -25.13 16.72 12.05
N LYS A 262 -25.65 17.35 13.11
CA LYS A 262 -27.03 17.18 13.62
C LYS A 262 -27.96 18.33 13.25
N ASP A 263 -27.42 19.45 12.77
CA ASP A 263 -28.20 20.57 12.27
C ASP A 263 -28.45 20.36 10.76
N GLN A 264 -29.64 19.87 10.45
CA GLN A 264 -30.08 19.64 9.07
C GLN A 264 -29.92 20.90 8.19
N SER A 265 -30.09 22.10 8.76
CA SER A 265 -29.95 23.35 8.01
C SER A 265 -28.50 23.69 7.67
N LEU A 266 -27.51 23.10 8.36
CA LEU A 266 -26.09 23.19 7.99
C LEU A 266 -25.72 22.09 6.99
N VAL A 267 -26.18 20.85 7.23
CA VAL A 267 -25.91 19.71 6.34
C VAL A 267 -26.46 19.94 4.93
N GLU A 268 -27.66 20.50 4.78
CA GLU A 268 -28.27 20.81 3.47
C GLU A 268 -27.54 21.91 2.67
N ARG A 269 -26.61 22.64 3.30
CA ARG A 269 -25.75 23.64 2.64
C ARG A 269 -24.34 23.12 2.30
N MET A 270 -23.96 21.92 2.77
CA MET A 270 -22.65 21.34 2.49
C MET A 270 -22.57 20.83 1.06
N SER A 271 -21.39 20.94 0.45
CA SER A 271 -21.08 20.14 -0.75
C SER A 271 -20.92 18.65 -0.40
N PRO A 272 -21.14 17.71 -1.34
CA PRO A 272 -20.88 16.29 -1.10
C PRO A 272 -19.44 16.01 -0.64
N GLU A 273 -18.47 16.76 -1.14
CA GLU A 273 -17.06 16.70 -0.75
C GLU A 273 -16.85 17.16 0.71
N GLU A 274 -17.50 18.25 1.11
CA GLU A 274 -17.45 18.75 2.50
C GLU A 274 -18.11 17.78 3.48
N LEU A 275 -19.25 17.18 3.10
CA LEU A 275 -19.93 16.17 3.90
C LEU A 275 -19.08 14.89 4.02
N ALA A 276 -18.37 14.49 2.97
CA ALA A 276 -17.41 13.37 3.03
C ALA A 276 -16.26 13.68 4.02
N VAL A 277 -15.67 14.88 3.95
CA VAL A 277 -14.62 15.34 4.87
C VAL A 277 -15.13 15.41 6.32
N ALA A 278 -16.36 15.87 6.55
CA ALA A 278 -16.98 15.90 7.87
C ALA A 278 -17.13 14.50 8.47
N HIS A 279 -17.55 13.51 7.68
CA HIS A 279 -17.62 12.10 8.11
C HIS A 279 -16.23 11.48 8.36
N VAL A 280 -15.21 11.84 7.56
CA VAL A 280 -13.82 11.42 7.82
C VAL A 280 -13.37 11.91 9.20
N PHE A 281 -13.55 13.21 9.50
CA PHE A 281 -13.22 13.76 10.82
C PHE A 281 -14.02 13.11 11.96
N LEU A 282 -15.34 12.97 11.81
CA LEU A 282 -16.20 12.38 12.84
C LEU A 282 -15.74 10.95 13.19
N ARG A 283 -15.53 10.12 12.17
CA ARG A 283 -15.05 8.74 12.34
C ARG A 283 -13.66 8.69 12.97
N ASP A 284 -12.74 9.58 12.57
CA ASP A 284 -11.39 9.60 13.15
C ASP A 284 -11.43 10.00 14.63
N PHE A 285 -12.24 10.99 15.03
CA PHE A 285 -12.53 11.28 16.44
C PHE A 285 -13.13 10.04 17.16
N GLU A 286 -14.18 9.44 16.60
CA GLU A 286 -14.86 8.29 17.23
C GLU A 286 -13.95 7.08 17.41
N ARG A 287 -12.99 6.88 16.52
CA ARG A 287 -11.99 5.80 16.54
C ARG A 287 -10.95 5.95 17.67
N SER A 288 -10.99 7.01 18.48
CA SER A 288 -10.27 7.10 19.76
C SER A 288 -11.11 6.65 20.97
N GLY A 289 -12.38 6.29 20.77
CA GLY A 289 -13.33 6.09 21.88
C GLY A 289 -13.82 7.38 22.53
N ILE A 290 -13.67 8.55 21.89
CA ILE A 290 -14.09 9.85 22.45
C ILE A 290 -15.59 9.95 22.76
N HIS A 291 -16.40 9.16 22.05
CA HIS A 291 -17.85 9.06 22.21
C HIS A 291 -18.27 8.09 23.34
N LEU A 292 -17.32 7.33 23.91
CA LEU A 292 -17.59 6.34 24.95
C LEU A 292 -17.66 6.99 26.34
N PRO A 293 -18.49 6.44 27.26
CA PRO A 293 -18.43 6.77 28.68
C PRO A 293 -17.02 6.58 29.27
N ASP A 294 -16.72 7.30 30.35
CA ASP A 294 -15.36 7.38 30.90
C ASP A 294 -14.72 6.02 31.17
N ASP A 295 -15.38 5.11 31.91
CA ASP A 295 -14.89 3.74 32.18
C ASP A 295 -14.58 2.94 30.91
N SER A 296 -15.40 3.13 29.87
CA SER A 296 -15.26 2.45 28.57
C SER A 296 -14.11 3.05 27.76
N ARG A 297 -13.93 4.36 27.78
CA ARG A 297 -12.79 5.06 27.16
C ARG A 297 -11.48 4.66 27.84
N ASP A 298 -11.48 4.52 29.15
CA ASP A 298 -10.36 4.01 29.94
C ASP A 298 -9.99 2.57 29.58
N ARG A 299 -10.98 1.68 29.37
CA ARG A 299 -10.73 0.33 28.85
C ARG A 299 -10.23 0.36 27.40
N PHE A 300 -10.72 1.27 26.57
CA PHE A 300 -10.32 1.43 25.17
C PHE A 300 -8.84 1.83 25.05
N VAL A 301 -8.35 2.73 25.92
CA VAL A 301 -6.93 3.09 26.01
C VAL A 301 -6.10 1.87 26.41
N ARG A 302 -6.45 1.16 27.50
CA ARG A 302 -5.71 -0.02 27.96
C ARG A 302 -5.60 -1.11 26.88
N LEU A 303 -6.69 -1.44 26.21
CA LEU A 303 -6.69 -2.41 25.11
C LEU A 303 -5.89 -1.91 23.90
N SER A 304 -5.95 -0.62 23.58
CA SER A 304 -5.13 -0.02 22.50
C SER A 304 -3.63 -0.14 22.77
N ASP A 305 -3.20 0.09 24.02
CA ASP A 305 -1.79 -0.03 24.40
C ASP A 305 -1.33 -1.49 24.47
N GLU A 306 -2.18 -2.40 24.96
CA GLU A 306 -1.92 -3.85 24.93
C GLU A 306 -1.73 -4.35 23.49
N ILE A 307 -2.60 -3.96 22.55
CA ILE A 307 -2.48 -4.26 21.12
C ILE A 307 -1.17 -3.71 20.53
N LEU A 308 -0.73 -2.52 20.96
CA LEU A 308 0.55 -1.92 20.54
C LEU A 308 1.78 -2.59 21.18
N VAL A 309 1.66 -3.23 22.34
CA VAL A 309 2.72 -4.05 22.94
C VAL A 309 2.78 -5.41 22.25
N LEU A 310 1.68 -6.16 22.24
CA LEU A 310 1.57 -7.49 21.63
C LEU A 310 1.92 -7.47 20.13
N GLY A 311 1.52 -6.43 19.41
CA GLY A 311 1.87 -6.27 17.99
C GLY A 311 3.35 -5.99 17.73
N ARG A 312 4.05 -5.29 18.65
CA ARG A 312 5.51 -5.12 18.58
C ARG A 312 6.23 -6.41 18.91
N SER A 313 5.79 -7.13 19.96
CA SER A 313 6.23 -8.49 20.27
C SER A 313 6.12 -9.39 19.04
N PHE A 314 4.91 -9.51 18.47
CA PHE A 314 4.62 -10.30 17.27
C PHE A 314 5.54 -9.98 16.08
N LEU A 315 5.78 -8.70 15.77
CA LEU A 315 6.73 -8.34 14.71
C LEU A 315 8.19 -8.70 15.06
N SER A 316 8.63 -8.44 16.29
CA SER A 316 10.01 -8.72 16.73
C SER A 316 10.31 -10.22 16.84
N GLU A 317 9.30 -11.01 17.16
CA GLU A 317 9.35 -12.47 17.21
C GLU A 317 9.19 -13.07 15.79
N GLY A 318 8.45 -12.41 14.90
CA GLY A 318 8.00 -12.98 13.62
C GLY A 318 8.90 -12.76 12.40
N GLY A 319 9.88 -11.83 12.40
CA GLY A 319 10.67 -11.56 11.20
C GLY A 319 12.01 -10.84 11.36
N ASN A 320 13.01 -11.32 10.61
CA ASN A 320 14.29 -10.69 10.20
C ASN A 320 15.22 -10.06 11.27
N GLY A 321 14.86 -10.10 12.55
CA GLY A 321 15.73 -9.76 13.68
C GLY A 321 16.41 -10.98 14.30
N SER A 322 16.66 -10.93 15.62
CA SER A 322 17.23 -12.02 16.43
C SER A 322 16.27 -13.22 16.65
N ALA A 323 15.33 -13.44 15.73
CA ALA A 323 14.35 -14.53 15.78
C ALA A 323 14.87 -15.86 15.21
N SER A 324 16.08 -15.89 14.64
CA SER A 324 16.76 -17.11 14.17
C SER A 324 16.87 -18.18 15.24
N ASP A 325 17.10 -17.75 16.48
CA ASP A 325 17.39 -18.61 17.62
C ASP A 325 16.10 -19.12 18.31
N MET A 326 14.92 -18.62 17.88
CA MET A 326 13.60 -18.96 18.42
C MET A 326 12.86 -20.03 17.59
N ARG A 327 13.36 -20.40 16.42
CA ARG A 327 12.78 -21.44 15.54
C ARG A 327 13.61 -22.72 15.57
N GLU A 328 12.93 -23.86 15.50
CA GLU A 328 13.62 -25.15 15.43
C GLU A 328 14.39 -25.28 14.09
N PRO A 329 15.70 -25.58 14.11
CA PRO A 329 16.48 -25.76 12.89
C PRO A 329 16.13 -27.07 12.19
N ALA A 330 16.22 -27.09 10.86
CA ALA A 330 16.02 -28.31 10.10
C ALA A 330 17.16 -29.31 10.38
N LEU A 331 16.79 -30.55 10.70
CA LEU A 331 17.70 -31.68 10.80
C LEU A 331 17.74 -32.41 9.45
N ILE A 332 18.88 -32.32 8.76
CA ILE A 332 19.04 -32.83 7.38
C ILE A 332 20.20 -33.83 7.34
N GLN A 333 19.88 -35.11 7.10
CA GLN A 333 20.90 -36.14 6.91
C GLN A 333 21.71 -35.85 5.63
N LEU A 334 23.03 -36.00 5.69
CA LEU A 334 23.92 -35.78 4.54
C LEU A 334 23.66 -36.77 3.39
N SER A 335 23.05 -37.93 3.69
CA SER A 335 22.58 -38.90 2.70
C SER A 335 21.49 -38.34 1.78
N TRP A 336 20.59 -37.49 2.29
CA TRP A 336 19.49 -36.87 1.53
C TRP A 336 19.96 -35.78 0.56
N LEU A 337 21.20 -35.29 0.70
CA LEU A 337 21.78 -34.27 -0.17
C LEU A 337 22.51 -34.86 -1.40
N LYS A 338 22.42 -36.19 -1.60
CA LYS A 338 23.01 -36.86 -2.77
C LYS A 338 22.40 -36.32 -4.08
N GLY A 339 23.24 -35.75 -4.93
CA GLY A 339 22.85 -35.13 -6.20
C GLY A 339 22.50 -33.65 -6.12
N ALA A 340 22.46 -33.04 -4.93
CA ALA A 340 22.35 -31.58 -4.80
C ALA A 340 23.62 -30.86 -5.30
N PRO A 341 23.54 -29.60 -5.76
CA PRO A 341 24.69 -28.87 -6.30
C PRO A 341 25.88 -28.77 -5.31
N PRO A 342 27.14 -28.98 -5.75
CA PRO A 342 28.30 -28.95 -4.86
C PRO A 342 28.49 -27.64 -4.09
N THR A 343 28.06 -26.51 -4.66
CA THR A 343 28.06 -25.19 -4.01
C THR A 343 27.16 -25.16 -2.78
N LEU A 344 25.92 -25.66 -2.88
CA LEU A 344 24.97 -25.78 -1.78
C LEU A 344 25.49 -26.75 -0.70
N VAL A 345 25.97 -27.93 -1.12
CA VAL A 345 26.51 -28.94 -0.18
C VAL A 345 27.76 -28.41 0.55
N SER A 346 28.60 -27.61 -0.11
CA SER A 346 29.76 -26.97 0.51
C SER A 346 29.37 -25.85 1.47
N ALA A 347 28.34 -25.06 1.17
CA ALA A 347 27.84 -24.01 2.05
C ALA A 347 27.22 -24.61 3.32
N LEU A 348 26.33 -25.59 3.17
CA LEU A 348 25.72 -26.36 4.26
C LEU A 348 26.79 -26.95 5.20
N LYS A 349 27.79 -27.67 4.67
CA LYS A 349 28.88 -28.25 5.47
C LYS A 349 29.76 -27.21 6.18
N LYS A 350 29.83 -25.98 5.68
CA LYS A 350 30.66 -24.89 6.24
C LYS A 350 29.92 -24.10 7.31
N ASN A 351 28.62 -23.90 7.13
CA ASN A 351 27.83 -22.94 7.91
C ASN A 351 26.84 -23.60 8.88
N SER A 352 26.57 -24.91 8.75
CA SER A 352 25.71 -25.69 9.66
C SER A 352 26.51 -26.54 10.65
N ARG A 353 26.00 -26.73 11.87
CA ARG A 353 26.61 -27.66 12.84
C ARG A 353 26.32 -29.10 12.40
N THR A 354 27.27 -30.02 12.58
CA THR A 354 27.11 -31.44 12.22
C THR A 354 27.20 -32.31 13.48
N PHE A 355 26.36 -33.35 13.56
CA PHE A 355 26.39 -34.39 14.58
C PHE A 355 25.99 -35.74 13.95
N ASN A 356 26.23 -36.86 14.61
CA ASN A 356 25.70 -38.16 14.17
C ASN A 356 24.37 -38.43 14.89
N ASN A 357 23.35 -38.87 14.16
CA ASN A 357 22.07 -39.24 14.74
C ASN A 357 22.14 -40.61 15.47
N HIS A 358 21.00 -41.11 15.98
CA HIS A 358 20.93 -42.41 16.68
C HIS A 358 21.37 -43.61 15.81
N ASP A 359 21.24 -43.51 14.48
CA ASP A 359 21.64 -44.55 13.53
C ASP A 359 23.12 -44.42 13.10
N GLY A 360 23.81 -43.39 13.59
CA GLY A 360 25.18 -43.03 13.21
C GLY A 360 25.29 -42.18 11.94
N GLU A 361 24.18 -41.81 11.29
CA GLU A 361 24.21 -40.98 10.09
C GLU A 361 24.55 -39.51 10.40
N PRO A 362 25.54 -38.92 9.69
CA PRO A 362 25.93 -37.53 9.91
C PRO A 362 24.83 -36.59 9.40
N THR A 363 24.34 -35.76 10.32
CA THR A 363 23.16 -34.91 10.21
C THR A 363 23.55 -33.46 10.45
N LEU A 364 23.05 -32.57 9.59
CA LEU A 364 23.26 -31.13 9.65
C LEU A 364 22.13 -30.45 10.43
N VAL A 365 22.49 -29.46 11.24
CA VAL A 365 21.57 -28.55 11.94
C VAL A 365 21.55 -27.22 11.18
N VAL A 366 20.50 -26.98 10.41
CA VAL A 366 20.40 -25.89 9.42
C VAL A 366 19.36 -24.85 9.89
N PRO A 367 19.73 -23.57 10.12
CA PRO A 367 18.80 -22.55 10.65
C PRO A 367 17.61 -22.27 9.72
N ALA A 368 16.45 -21.98 10.31
CA ALA A 368 15.15 -21.85 9.62
C ALA A 368 15.08 -20.70 8.59
N ASP A 369 15.88 -19.64 8.76
CA ASP A 369 16.00 -18.47 7.88
C ASP A 369 17.18 -18.56 6.90
N SER A 370 18.04 -19.57 7.03
CA SER A 370 19.28 -19.63 6.25
C SER A 370 19.02 -19.78 4.75
N TRP A 371 19.79 -19.07 3.93
CA TRP A 371 19.71 -19.18 2.46
C TRP A 371 20.09 -20.61 2.00
N GLU A 372 20.91 -21.32 2.77
CA GLU A 372 21.19 -22.73 2.61
C GLU A 372 19.91 -23.57 2.70
N LEU A 373 18.98 -23.26 3.62
CA LEU A 373 17.71 -23.98 3.75
C LEU A 373 16.75 -23.71 2.60
N GLN A 374 16.69 -22.45 2.14
CA GLN A 374 15.97 -22.10 0.90
C GLN A 374 16.56 -22.84 -0.31
N GLY A 375 17.88 -22.96 -0.37
CA GLY A 375 18.61 -23.79 -1.33
C GLY A 375 18.23 -25.26 -1.26
N VAL A 376 18.05 -25.85 -0.07
CA VAL A 376 17.57 -27.23 0.09
C VAL A 376 16.17 -27.39 -0.50
N SER A 377 15.22 -26.50 -0.16
CA SER A 377 13.85 -26.54 -0.68
C SER A 377 13.77 -26.49 -2.21
N ARG A 378 14.70 -25.77 -2.87
CA ARG A 378 14.75 -25.59 -4.32
C ARG A 378 15.60 -26.63 -5.06
N LEU A 379 16.65 -27.17 -4.44
CA LEU A 379 17.73 -27.88 -5.15
C LEU A 379 18.06 -29.28 -4.58
N ALA A 380 17.49 -29.70 -3.46
CA ALA A 380 17.73 -31.05 -2.93
C ALA A 380 16.82 -32.09 -3.63
N PRO A 381 17.37 -33.15 -4.28
CA PRO A 381 16.56 -34.14 -5.00
C PRO A 381 15.66 -34.98 -4.08
N ASP A 382 16.13 -35.33 -2.89
CA ASP A 382 15.37 -36.13 -1.92
C ASP A 382 14.24 -35.32 -1.26
N GLY A 383 13.02 -35.84 -1.34
CA GLY A 383 11.84 -35.22 -0.74
C GLY A 383 11.90 -35.11 0.79
N ARG A 384 12.72 -35.91 1.48
CA ARG A 384 12.92 -35.84 2.93
C ARG A 384 13.65 -34.57 3.35
N ALA A 385 14.71 -34.20 2.62
CA ALA A 385 15.42 -32.93 2.84
C ALA A 385 14.50 -31.73 2.61
N ARG A 386 13.70 -31.75 1.54
CA ARG A 386 12.70 -30.69 1.27
C ARG A 386 11.60 -30.64 2.32
N LYS A 387 11.09 -31.78 2.80
CA LYS A 387 10.12 -31.83 3.91
C LYS A 387 10.70 -31.21 5.18
N ALA A 388 11.91 -31.60 5.58
CA ALA A 388 12.58 -31.05 6.76
C ALA A 388 12.79 -29.52 6.65
N ALA A 389 13.22 -29.06 5.47
CA ALA A 389 13.39 -27.63 5.19
C ALA A 389 12.07 -26.85 5.22
N TYR A 390 11.02 -27.37 4.59
CA TYR A 390 9.70 -26.76 4.59
C TYR A 390 9.12 -26.64 6.00
N LEU A 391 9.23 -27.70 6.82
CA LEU A 391 8.70 -27.67 8.18
C LEU A 391 9.42 -26.65 9.06
N ALA A 392 10.76 -26.65 9.10
CA ALA A 392 11.51 -25.65 9.87
C ALA A 392 11.22 -24.21 9.42
N ALA A 393 11.14 -23.96 8.11
CA ALA A 393 10.83 -22.64 7.56
C ALA A 393 9.40 -22.17 7.89
N ASN A 394 8.42 -23.09 7.96
CA ASN A 394 7.00 -22.77 8.19
C ASN A 394 6.55 -23.00 9.64
N SER A 395 7.47 -23.20 10.58
CA SER A 395 7.17 -23.35 12.00
C SER A 395 7.48 -22.10 12.82
N GLY A 396 6.74 -21.95 13.91
CA GLY A 396 6.93 -20.99 14.98
C GLY A 396 6.56 -21.60 16.34
N SER A 397 7.16 -21.06 17.40
CA SER A 397 7.08 -21.56 18.78
C SER A 397 5.69 -21.38 19.40
N SER A 398 5.44 -22.08 20.51
CA SER A 398 4.21 -21.92 21.29
C SER A 398 4.04 -20.50 21.84
N ASP A 399 5.14 -19.79 22.11
CA ASP A 399 5.11 -18.41 22.60
C ASP A 399 4.70 -17.44 21.50
N GLN A 400 5.25 -17.59 20.28
CA GLN A 400 4.85 -16.81 19.09
C GLN A 400 3.35 -16.98 18.78
N VAL A 401 2.85 -18.22 18.84
CA VAL A 401 1.42 -18.53 18.69
C VAL A 401 0.60 -17.85 19.79
N GLY A 402 1.04 -17.96 21.06
CA GLY A 402 0.39 -17.32 22.19
C GLY A 402 0.44 -15.78 22.17
N THR A 403 1.46 -15.16 21.57
CA THR A 403 1.52 -13.70 21.31
C THR A 403 0.48 -13.29 20.27
N LEU A 404 0.35 -14.03 19.16
CA LEU A 404 -0.67 -13.77 18.15
C LEU A 404 -2.09 -13.96 18.71
N GLU A 405 -2.37 -15.05 19.41
CA GLU A 405 -3.73 -15.35 19.89
C GLU A 405 -4.20 -14.33 20.95
N ARG A 406 -3.28 -13.81 21.79
CA ARG A 406 -3.56 -12.65 22.66
C ARG A 406 -3.85 -11.37 21.86
N LEU A 407 -3.08 -11.08 20.80
CA LEU A 407 -3.29 -9.91 19.94
C LEU A 407 -4.66 -9.93 19.26
N LEU A 408 -5.09 -11.09 18.75
CA LEU A 408 -6.40 -11.27 18.14
C LEU A 408 -7.53 -11.13 19.16
N LYS A 409 -7.38 -11.69 20.37
CA LYS A 409 -8.36 -11.54 21.45
C LYS A 409 -8.51 -10.09 21.91
N ALA A 410 -7.41 -9.38 22.18
CA ALA A 410 -7.45 -7.98 22.63
C ALA A 410 -8.13 -7.06 21.60
N ARG A 411 -7.93 -7.33 20.30
CA ARG A 411 -8.64 -6.66 19.20
C ARG A 411 -10.14 -6.94 19.20
N THR A 412 -10.55 -8.18 19.45
CA THR A 412 -11.97 -8.53 19.51
C THR A 412 -12.65 -7.88 20.72
N GLU A 413 -11.99 -7.83 21.87
CA GLU A 413 -12.48 -7.06 23.04
C GLU A 413 -12.58 -5.55 22.73
N LEU A 414 -11.63 -4.97 21.98
CA LEU A 414 -11.68 -3.57 21.55
C LEU A 414 -12.86 -3.31 20.60
N ALA A 415 -13.14 -4.23 19.67
CA ALA A 415 -14.27 -4.13 18.76
C ALA A 415 -15.61 -4.17 19.51
N HIS A 416 -15.80 -5.16 20.40
CA HIS A 416 -17.00 -5.28 21.23
C HIS A 416 -17.23 -4.03 22.10
N LEU A 417 -16.17 -3.45 22.64
CA LEU A 417 -16.21 -2.20 23.41
C LEU A 417 -16.67 -0.98 22.59
N THR A 418 -16.48 -1.00 21.27
CA THR A 418 -17.02 0.00 20.33
C THR A 418 -18.36 -0.40 19.68
N GLY A 419 -19.03 -1.43 20.20
CA GLY A 419 -20.32 -1.90 19.67
C GLY A 419 -20.22 -2.62 18.32
N LYS A 420 -19.03 -3.13 17.98
CA LYS A 420 -18.75 -3.88 16.74
C LYS A 420 -18.61 -5.37 17.04
N ALA A 421 -19.22 -6.23 16.24
CA ALA A 421 -19.24 -7.68 16.48
C ALA A 421 -17.87 -8.34 16.28
N SER A 422 -16.99 -7.72 15.49
CA SER A 422 -15.66 -8.21 15.16
C SER A 422 -14.68 -7.08 14.83
N TYR A 423 -13.37 -7.35 14.92
CA TYR A 423 -12.34 -6.38 14.53
C TYR A 423 -12.36 -6.08 13.04
N ALA A 424 -12.79 -7.05 12.21
CA ALA A 424 -13.05 -6.81 10.79
C ALA A 424 -14.17 -5.80 10.57
N GLU A 425 -15.32 -5.93 11.25
CA GLU A 425 -16.41 -4.94 11.15
C GLU A 425 -15.99 -3.54 11.63
N MET A 426 -15.17 -3.47 12.69
CA MET A 426 -14.58 -2.21 13.17
C MET A 426 -13.62 -1.55 12.16
N THR A 427 -12.91 -2.36 11.36
CA THR A 427 -11.83 -1.91 10.47
C THR A 427 -12.27 -1.69 9.02
N LEU A 428 -13.35 -2.32 8.59
CA LEU A 428 -13.87 -2.23 7.21
C LEU A 428 -14.80 -1.04 6.97
N ALA A 429 -15.20 -0.31 8.02
CA ALA A 429 -16.17 0.79 7.92
C ALA A 429 -15.69 2.02 7.11
N ASP A 430 -14.39 2.18 6.85
CA ASP A 430 -13.82 3.22 5.96
C ASP A 430 -13.40 2.72 4.57
N LYS A 431 -13.84 1.51 4.19
CA LYS A 431 -13.40 0.77 2.99
C LYS A 431 -14.50 0.67 1.95
N MET A 432 -14.14 0.46 0.68
CA MET A 432 -15.11 0.12 -0.39
C MET A 432 -15.91 -1.14 -0.03
N ALA A 433 -15.27 -2.13 0.59
CA ALA A 433 -15.97 -3.35 1.02
C ALA A 433 -17.04 -3.11 2.11
N ARG A 434 -16.85 -2.12 3.00
CA ARG A 434 -17.73 -1.73 4.13
C ARG A 434 -17.99 -2.80 5.22
N ARG A 435 -17.99 -4.11 4.91
CA ARG A 435 -18.40 -5.22 5.81
C ARG A 435 -17.57 -6.50 5.62
N PRO A 436 -17.37 -7.36 6.64
CA PRO A 436 -16.65 -8.63 6.50
C PRO A 436 -17.30 -9.59 5.49
N GLU A 437 -18.64 -9.70 5.51
CA GLU A 437 -19.42 -10.54 4.60
C GLU A 437 -19.10 -10.25 3.13
N HIS A 438 -19.05 -8.96 2.76
CA HIS A 438 -18.71 -8.49 1.43
C HIS A 438 -17.29 -8.88 0.99
N VAL A 439 -16.32 -8.85 1.92
CA VAL A 439 -14.94 -9.30 1.65
C VAL A 439 -14.92 -10.81 1.41
N GLU A 440 -15.66 -11.58 2.20
CA GLU A 440 -15.76 -13.04 2.01
C GLU A 440 -16.39 -13.41 0.66
N GLU A 441 -17.44 -12.70 0.25
CA GLU A 441 -18.08 -12.86 -1.06
C GLU A 441 -17.11 -12.57 -2.23
N PHE A 442 -16.36 -11.47 -2.14
CA PHE A 442 -15.30 -11.15 -3.10
C PHE A 442 -14.24 -12.27 -3.16
N LEU A 443 -13.66 -12.62 -2.01
CA LEU A 443 -12.57 -13.60 -1.93
C LEU A 443 -13.01 -15.01 -2.34
N SER A 444 -14.25 -15.44 -2.03
CA SER A 444 -14.78 -16.73 -2.47
C SER A 444 -15.12 -16.75 -3.96
N THR A 445 -15.59 -15.63 -4.51
CA THR A 445 -15.82 -15.51 -5.96
C THR A 445 -14.50 -15.50 -6.74
N LEU A 446 -13.51 -14.75 -6.26
CA LEU A 446 -12.15 -14.72 -6.83
C LEU A 446 -11.48 -16.11 -6.74
N ALA A 447 -11.58 -16.79 -5.59
CA ALA A 447 -11.08 -18.16 -5.44
C ALA A 447 -11.73 -19.14 -6.43
N LYS A 448 -13.02 -18.97 -6.71
CA LYS A 448 -13.76 -19.78 -7.71
C LYS A 448 -13.32 -19.45 -9.15
N HIS A 449 -13.18 -18.18 -9.51
CA HIS A 449 -12.67 -17.74 -10.81
C HIS A 449 -11.25 -18.26 -11.06
N HIS A 450 -10.37 -18.17 -10.05
CA HIS A 450 -8.93 -18.36 -10.24
C HIS A 450 -8.45 -19.81 -10.17
N ARG A 451 -9.17 -20.68 -9.42
CA ARG A 451 -8.81 -22.10 -9.20
C ARG A 451 -8.38 -22.86 -10.48
N PRO A 452 -9.02 -22.71 -11.67
CA PRO A 452 -8.59 -23.40 -12.88
C PRO A 452 -7.18 -23.03 -13.36
N ARG A 453 -6.77 -21.75 -13.25
CA ARG A 453 -5.42 -21.31 -13.66
C ARG A 453 -4.35 -21.90 -12.75
N ALA A 454 -4.53 -21.76 -11.44
CA ALA A 454 -3.62 -22.32 -10.45
C ALA A 454 -3.49 -23.84 -10.58
N GLN A 455 -4.62 -24.54 -10.81
CA GLN A 455 -4.63 -25.99 -11.03
C GLN A 455 -3.84 -26.39 -12.29
N SER A 456 -3.96 -25.65 -13.40
CA SER A 456 -3.19 -25.92 -14.62
C SER A 456 -1.67 -25.81 -14.42
N ILE A 457 -1.20 -24.87 -13.59
CA ILE A 457 0.24 -24.77 -13.27
C ILE A 457 0.67 -25.94 -12.38
N LEU A 458 -0.13 -26.31 -11.38
CA LEU A 458 0.16 -27.47 -10.52
C LEU A 458 0.21 -28.79 -11.30
N ASP A 459 -0.63 -28.98 -12.31
CA ASP A 459 -0.60 -30.19 -13.14
C ASP A 459 0.60 -30.21 -14.11
N ALA A 460 1.13 -29.04 -14.50
CA ALA A 460 2.45 -28.95 -15.12
C ALA A 460 3.56 -29.36 -14.14
N LEU A 461 3.58 -28.84 -12.91
CA LEU A 461 4.58 -29.23 -11.89
C LEU A 461 4.51 -30.72 -11.54
N ARG A 462 3.30 -31.30 -11.46
CA ARG A 462 3.07 -32.75 -11.28
C ARG A 462 3.59 -33.57 -12.47
N THR A 463 3.47 -33.05 -13.68
CA THR A 463 4.03 -33.68 -14.89
C THR A 463 5.57 -33.67 -14.86
N VAL A 464 6.19 -32.55 -14.47
CA VAL A 464 7.64 -32.47 -14.23
C VAL A 464 8.07 -33.46 -13.14
N LYS A 465 7.32 -33.56 -12.03
CA LYS A 465 7.54 -34.56 -10.97
C LYS A 465 7.50 -35.99 -11.51
N LYS A 466 6.49 -36.35 -12.32
CA LYS A 466 6.37 -37.68 -12.93
C LYS A 466 7.57 -38.02 -13.84
N ARG A 467 8.04 -37.05 -14.64
CA ARG A 467 9.25 -37.21 -15.49
C ARG A 467 10.52 -37.39 -14.65
N HIS A 468 10.66 -36.68 -13.53
CA HIS A 468 11.85 -36.75 -12.66
C HIS A 468 12.00 -38.09 -11.93
N ILE A 469 10.90 -38.66 -11.43
CA ILE A 469 10.94 -39.86 -10.58
C ILE A 469 10.91 -41.19 -11.37
N GLY A 470 10.31 -41.20 -12.56
CA GLY A 470 10.12 -42.41 -13.37
C GLY A 470 9.16 -43.44 -12.76
N GLY A 471 7.84 -43.18 -12.81
CA GLY A 471 6.83 -44.14 -12.35
C GLY A 471 5.39 -43.62 -12.37
N ASP A 472 4.55 -44.21 -11.53
CA ASP A 472 3.23 -43.66 -11.18
C ASP A 472 3.36 -42.29 -10.52
N LEU A 473 2.24 -41.56 -10.43
CA LEU A 473 2.23 -40.16 -9.98
C LEU A 473 2.00 -40.09 -8.45
N PRO A 474 3.04 -39.84 -7.64
CA PRO A 474 2.92 -39.79 -6.19
C PRO A 474 2.26 -38.47 -5.75
N SER A 475 1.74 -38.46 -4.52
CA SER A 475 1.31 -37.25 -3.82
C SER A 475 2.27 -36.08 -4.04
N PHE A 476 1.71 -34.92 -4.42
CA PHE A 476 2.45 -33.67 -4.58
C PHE A 476 2.15 -32.80 -3.37
N TYR A 477 3.13 -32.64 -2.47
CA TYR A 477 2.96 -31.89 -1.22
C TYR A 477 3.52 -30.47 -1.34
N ALA A 478 3.24 -29.60 -0.37
CA ALA A 478 3.73 -28.22 -0.39
C ALA A 478 5.26 -28.09 -0.58
N TRP A 479 6.06 -28.97 0.04
CA TRP A 479 7.52 -29.02 -0.11
C TRP A 479 8.03 -29.56 -1.46
N ASP A 480 7.13 -29.97 -2.37
CA ASP A 480 7.49 -30.27 -3.76
C ASP A 480 7.40 -29.03 -4.67
N ARG A 481 6.68 -27.96 -4.27
CA ARG A 481 6.46 -26.73 -5.06
C ARG A 481 7.78 -26.18 -5.60
N GLU A 482 8.67 -25.75 -4.72
CA GLU A 482 9.86 -24.97 -5.08
C GLU A 482 10.83 -25.73 -6.00
N PHE A 483 11.05 -27.02 -5.72
CA PHE A 483 11.92 -27.87 -6.54
C PHE A 483 11.35 -28.12 -7.94
N TYR A 484 10.06 -28.44 -8.06
CA TYR A 484 9.46 -28.67 -9.39
C TYR A 484 9.16 -27.38 -10.14
N ALA A 485 8.99 -26.25 -9.45
CA ALA A 485 8.98 -24.92 -10.04
C ALA A 485 10.33 -24.60 -10.70
N GLU A 486 11.45 -24.77 -10.00
CA GLU A 486 12.80 -24.58 -10.57
C GLU A 486 13.04 -25.47 -11.80
N HIS A 487 12.63 -26.74 -11.74
CA HIS A 487 12.71 -27.65 -12.89
C HIS A 487 11.77 -27.26 -14.04
N TYR A 488 10.54 -26.84 -13.76
CA TYR A 488 9.58 -26.35 -14.78
C TYR A 488 10.13 -25.10 -15.49
N MET A 489 10.65 -24.14 -14.74
CA MET A 489 11.27 -22.93 -15.28
C MET A 489 12.40 -23.26 -16.25
N ARG A 490 13.30 -24.18 -15.89
CA ARG A 490 14.42 -24.60 -16.73
C ARG A 490 14.03 -25.46 -17.94
N GLN A 491 12.96 -26.24 -17.85
CA GLN A 491 12.58 -27.23 -18.88
C GLN A 491 11.57 -26.68 -19.90
N GLU A 492 10.62 -25.84 -19.47
CA GLU A 492 9.46 -25.45 -20.28
C GLU A 492 9.38 -23.94 -20.56
N VAL A 493 10.07 -23.09 -19.75
CA VAL A 493 9.90 -21.62 -19.80
C VAL A 493 11.16 -20.90 -20.30
N LEU A 494 12.33 -21.24 -19.77
CA LEU A 494 13.64 -20.66 -20.11
C LEU A 494 14.38 -21.52 -21.15
N THR A 495 13.68 -21.93 -22.21
CA THR A 495 14.19 -22.84 -23.26
C THR A 495 15.18 -22.18 -24.23
N ALA A 496 15.34 -20.86 -24.17
CA ALA A 496 16.30 -20.08 -24.96
C ALA A 496 16.98 -18.99 -24.11
N PRO A 497 18.23 -18.58 -24.44
CA PRO A 497 18.92 -17.50 -23.72
C PRO A 497 18.17 -16.16 -23.86
N THR A 498 17.98 -15.45 -22.74
CA THR A 498 17.40 -14.11 -22.71
C THR A 498 18.49 -13.04 -22.79
N LEU A 499 18.23 -11.94 -23.52
CA LEU A 499 19.13 -10.78 -23.55
C LEU A 499 18.97 -9.91 -22.28
N PRO A 500 20.04 -9.30 -21.74
CA PRO A 500 19.96 -8.35 -20.64
C PRO A 500 19.21 -7.05 -21.00
N ILE A 501 17.91 -7.01 -20.71
CA ILE A 501 17.02 -5.90 -21.09
C ILE A 501 17.29 -4.59 -20.34
N SER A 502 18.00 -4.60 -19.20
CA SER A 502 18.32 -3.40 -18.41
C SER A 502 19.10 -2.33 -19.18
N SER A 503 19.84 -2.73 -20.21
CA SER A 503 20.52 -1.85 -21.16
C SER A 503 19.58 -0.89 -21.92
N TYR A 504 18.27 -1.17 -21.93
CA TYR A 504 17.19 -0.38 -22.53
C TYR A 504 16.39 0.46 -21.51
N PHE A 505 16.70 0.34 -20.22
CA PHE A 505 15.99 1.00 -19.13
C PHE A 505 16.93 1.87 -18.30
N SER A 506 17.60 2.84 -18.94
CA SER A 506 18.24 3.89 -18.16
C SER A 506 17.19 4.78 -17.49
N VAL A 507 17.48 5.30 -16.29
CA VAL A 507 16.54 6.16 -15.54
C VAL A 507 16.03 7.32 -16.40
N GLY A 508 16.90 7.93 -17.20
CA GLY A 508 16.54 8.98 -18.15
C GLY A 508 15.64 8.51 -19.30
N SER A 509 15.86 7.32 -19.87
CA SER A 509 14.94 6.73 -20.85
C SER A 509 13.55 6.47 -20.23
N VAL A 510 13.50 5.99 -18.98
CA VAL A 510 12.25 5.66 -18.29
C VAL A 510 11.44 6.92 -17.96
N PHE A 511 12.05 7.96 -17.39
CA PHE A 511 11.37 9.25 -17.16
C PHE A 511 10.91 9.93 -18.45
N ALA A 512 11.70 9.85 -19.53
CA ALA A 512 11.29 10.32 -20.85
C ALA A 512 10.06 9.57 -21.39
N GLY A 513 10.03 8.24 -21.28
CA GLY A 513 8.89 7.41 -21.68
C GLY A 513 7.63 7.65 -20.85
N LEU A 514 7.77 7.82 -19.53
CA LEU A 514 6.69 8.24 -18.63
C LEU A 514 6.10 9.60 -19.04
N SER A 515 6.95 10.60 -19.32
CA SER A 515 6.51 11.92 -19.79
C SER A 515 5.73 11.84 -21.11
N ARG A 516 6.19 11.01 -22.06
CA ARG A 516 5.46 10.72 -23.32
C ARG A 516 4.13 10.02 -23.08
N LEU A 517 4.06 9.06 -22.15
CA LEU A 517 2.83 8.36 -21.79
C LEU A 517 1.80 9.34 -21.22
N PHE A 518 2.15 10.09 -20.16
CA PHE A 518 1.23 11.05 -19.53
C PHE A 518 0.82 12.19 -20.47
N SER A 519 1.67 12.59 -21.42
CA SER A 519 1.28 13.52 -22.48
C SER A 519 0.18 12.94 -23.38
N ARG A 520 0.27 11.63 -23.71
CA ARG A 520 -0.70 10.93 -24.56
C ARG A 520 -2.02 10.59 -23.87
N ILE A 521 -2.02 10.25 -22.57
CA ILE A 521 -3.24 9.84 -21.86
C ILE A 521 -3.86 10.95 -20.99
N TYR A 522 -3.08 11.89 -20.46
CA TYR A 522 -3.57 12.90 -19.50
C TYR A 522 -3.34 14.37 -19.94
N GLY A 523 -2.60 14.62 -21.01
CA GLY A 523 -2.16 15.98 -21.37
C GLY A 523 -1.18 16.57 -20.35
N ILE A 524 -0.45 15.70 -19.64
CA ILE A 524 0.49 16.08 -18.58
C ILE A 524 1.90 15.70 -19.01
N ARG A 525 2.79 16.68 -19.10
CA ARG A 525 4.21 16.50 -19.41
C ARG A 525 5.07 16.78 -18.19
N LEU A 526 6.16 16.04 -18.04
CA LEU A 526 7.17 16.29 -17.01
C LEU A 526 8.27 17.16 -17.61
N ARG A 527 8.55 18.33 -17.03
CA ARG A 527 9.63 19.24 -17.45
C ARG A 527 10.73 19.24 -16.41
N ALA A 528 11.98 18.99 -16.81
CA ALA A 528 13.13 19.16 -15.91
C ALA A 528 13.30 20.64 -15.55
N ALA A 529 13.47 20.95 -14.25
CA ALA A 529 13.53 22.30 -13.73
C ALA A 529 14.83 22.56 -12.93
N PRO A 530 15.39 23.78 -12.99
CA PRO A 530 16.58 24.11 -12.21
C PRO A 530 16.27 24.14 -10.71
N VAL A 531 17.20 23.58 -9.93
CA VAL A 531 17.18 23.59 -8.46
C VAL A 531 17.90 24.83 -7.93
N ARG A 532 17.29 25.51 -6.96
CA ARG A 532 17.79 26.76 -6.34
C ARG A 532 18.60 26.49 -5.06
N ALA A 533 19.23 27.54 -4.53
CA ALA A 533 20.07 27.45 -3.34
C ALA A 533 19.25 27.05 -2.10
N GLY A 534 19.56 25.90 -1.50
CA GLY A 534 18.86 25.37 -0.33
C GLY A 534 17.55 24.62 -0.60
N GLU A 535 17.10 24.53 -1.87
CA GLU A 535 15.81 23.93 -2.22
C GLU A 535 15.72 22.42 -1.96
N VAL A 536 16.85 21.70 -2.02
CA VAL A 536 16.94 20.24 -1.85
C VAL A 536 17.99 19.82 -0.83
N TRP A 537 17.74 18.66 -0.21
CA TRP A 537 18.57 18.03 0.83
C TRP A 537 19.83 17.33 0.30
N SER A 538 19.92 17.06 -1.00
CA SER A 538 21.03 16.33 -1.61
C SER A 538 21.27 16.80 -3.06
N PRO A 539 22.54 16.89 -3.52
CA PRO A 539 22.85 17.30 -4.90
C PRO A 539 22.41 16.30 -5.97
N ASP A 540 21.97 15.11 -5.56
CA ASP A 540 21.49 14.03 -6.42
C ASP A 540 19.95 14.01 -6.56
N VAL A 541 19.27 15.03 -6.02
CA VAL A 541 17.81 15.21 -6.12
C VAL A 541 17.50 16.09 -7.32
N HIS A 542 16.73 15.56 -8.26
CA HIS A 542 16.32 16.29 -9.47
C HIS A 542 14.91 16.84 -9.30
N LYS A 543 14.67 18.10 -9.70
CA LYS A 543 13.35 18.73 -9.66
C LYS A 543 12.68 18.63 -11.03
N LEU A 544 11.45 18.15 -11.05
CA LEU A 544 10.58 18.12 -12.21
C LEU A 544 9.33 18.97 -11.94
N GLU A 545 9.01 19.87 -12.86
CA GLU A 545 7.70 20.51 -12.93
C GLU A 545 6.72 19.56 -13.61
N VAL A 546 5.54 19.39 -13.03
CA VAL A 546 4.41 18.71 -13.66
C VAL A 546 3.62 19.79 -14.39
N VAL A 547 3.55 19.67 -15.72
CA VAL A 547 3.00 20.70 -16.60
C VAL A 547 1.76 20.17 -17.32
N GLU A 548 0.67 20.92 -17.18
CA GLU A 548 -0.60 20.77 -17.89
C GLU A 548 -0.56 21.59 -19.18
N GLU A 549 -1.00 20.99 -20.29
CA GLU A 549 -1.13 21.68 -21.57
C GLU A 549 -2.38 22.59 -21.60
N SER A 550 -2.22 23.79 -22.17
CA SER A 550 -3.28 24.82 -22.20
C SER A 550 -3.90 25.00 -23.60
N ASN A 551 -5.09 25.59 -23.64
CA ASN A 551 -5.74 26.10 -24.86
C ASN A 551 -5.15 27.45 -25.32
N GLU A 552 -4.52 28.20 -24.41
CA GLU A 552 -3.89 29.49 -24.73
C GLU A 552 -2.48 29.30 -25.28
N LEU A 553 -2.18 29.97 -26.40
CA LEU A 553 -0.91 29.85 -27.12
C LEU A 553 0.28 30.30 -26.27
N GLY A 554 0.99 29.31 -25.69
CA GLY A 554 2.19 29.51 -24.89
C GLY A 554 1.97 29.48 -23.37
N ALA A 555 0.74 29.30 -22.88
CA ALA A 555 0.42 29.28 -21.44
C ALA A 555 0.52 27.89 -20.79
N ASP A 556 1.57 27.13 -21.12
CA ASP A 556 1.83 25.80 -20.54
C ASP A 556 2.01 25.91 -19.01
N ARG A 557 1.15 25.22 -18.27
CA ARG A 557 0.84 25.55 -16.88
C ARG A 557 1.46 24.56 -15.90
N VAL A 558 2.29 25.03 -14.97
CA VAL A 558 2.75 24.20 -13.85
C VAL A 558 1.57 23.91 -12.90
N VAL A 559 1.31 22.62 -12.66
CA VAL A 559 0.27 22.13 -11.74
C VAL A 559 0.83 21.52 -10.46
N GLY A 560 2.12 21.22 -10.41
CA GLY A 560 2.74 20.56 -9.28
C GLY A 560 4.25 20.37 -9.44
N THR A 561 4.89 19.82 -8.43
CA THR A 561 6.35 19.55 -8.44
C THR A 561 6.65 18.16 -7.91
N ILE A 562 7.49 17.43 -8.65
CA ILE A 562 8.08 16.15 -8.25
C ILE A 562 9.55 16.39 -7.95
N TYR A 563 10.02 15.99 -6.77
CA TYR A 563 11.44 15.83 -6.51
C TYR A 563 11.81 14.35 -6.62
N ALA A 564 12.74 14.03 -7.51
CA ALA A 564 13.19 12.68 -7.78
C ALA A 564 14.50 12.43 -7.03
N ASP A 565 14.41 11.72 -5.90
CA ASP A 565 15.51 11.28 -5.05
C ASP A 565 15.77 9.79 -5.28
N LEU A 566 16.36 9.48 -6.43
CA LEU A 566 16.32 8.13 -6.99
C LEU A 566 17.50 7.22 -6.60
N PHE A 567 18.60 7.81 -6.11
CA PHE A 567 19.89 7.10 -6.01
C PHE A 567 20.29 6.74 -4.57
N SER A 568 21.02 5.64 -4.43
CA SER A 568 21.54 5.16 -3.14
C SER A 568 22.51 6.13 -2.46
N ARG A 569 22.37 6.28 -1.14
CA ARG A 569 23.36 6.92 -0.26
C ARG A 569 23.29 6.37 1.17
N PRO A 570 24.38 6.47 1.97
CA PRO A 570 24.33 6.16 3.40
C PRO A 570 23.23 6.97 4.12
N GLY A 571 22.53 6.33 5.05
CA GLY A 571 21.46 6.93 5.86
C GLY A 571 20.07 6.97 5.20
N LYS A 572 19.96 6.72 3.90
CA LYS A 572 18.67 6.64 3.18
C LYS A 572 18.05 5.23 3.29
N PRO A 573 16.72 5.09 3.42
CA PRO A 573 16.03 3.80 3.33
C PRO A 573 16.24 3.11 1.97
N PRO A 574 16.55 1.80 1.93
CA PRO A 574 16.73 1.05 0.69
C PRO A 574 15.37 0.55 0.13
N SER A 575 14.43 1.47 -0.07
CA SER A 575 13.06 1.16 -0.51
C SER A 575 12.48 2.29 -1.33
N ALA A 576 11.66 1.93 -2.33
CA ALA A 576 10.85 2.91 -3.04
C ALA A 576 9.72 3.45 -2.15
N ALA A 577 9.43 4.76 -2.27
CA ALA A 577 8.29 5.40 -1.60
C ALA A 577 7.94 6.77 -2.21
N HIS A 578 6.64 6.98 -2.42
CA HIS A 578 6.01 8.24 -2.78
C HIS A 578 5.57 9.03 -1.53
N TYR A 579 6.26 10.14 -1.25
CA TYR A 579 5.93 11.07 -0.17
C TYR A 579 5.15 12.28 -0.70
N THR A 580 3.96 12.53 -0.19
CA THR A 580 3.23 13.79 -0.40
C THR A 580 3.67 14.80 0.65
N VAL A 581 4.63 15.68 0.32
CA VAL A 581 5.07 16.77 1.21
C VAL A 581 4.03 17.89 1.28
N ARG A 582 3.28 18.10 0.20
CA ARG A 582 2.17 19.07 0.14
C ARG A 582 1.03 18.55 -0.72
N CYS A 583 -0.18 18.54 -0.17
CA CYS A 583 -1.41 18.23 -0.91
C CYS A 583 -1.91 19.43 -1.73
N SER A 584 -2.84 19.19 -2.66
CA SER A 584 -3.62 20.27 -3.29
C SER A 584 -4.89 20.51 -2.47
N ARG A 585 -5.16 21.77 -2.08
CA ARG A 585 -6.46 22.19 -1.52
C ARG A 585 -6.84 23.59 -2.01
N ARG A 586 -8.14 23.91 -2.00
CA ARG A 586 -8.64 25.26 -2.31
C ARG A 586 -8.39 26.22 -1.13
N THR A 587 -8.02 27.47 -1.42
CA THR A 587 -7.45 28.44 -0.45
C THR A 587 -8.08 29.83 -0.46
N ASP A 588 -8.68 30.26 -1.57
CA ASP A 588 -9.43 31.52 -1.65
C ASP A 588 -10.63 31.60 -0.71
N LYS A 589 -11.21 30.44 -0.33
CA LYS A 589 -12.29 30.29 0.65
C LYS A 589 -11.81 30.30 2.13
N ASP A 590 -10.54 30.59 2.42
CA ASP A 590 -10.01 30.62 3.80
C ASP A 590 -10.00 32.05 4.39
N ASP A 591 -10.80 32.30 5.42
CA ASP A 591 -10.91 33.62 6.08
C ASP A 591 -9.92 33.82 7.24
N ALA A 592 -8.62 33.62 6.96
CA ALA A 592 -7.56 33.50 7.98
C ALA A 592 -7.43 34.70 8.97
N GLU A 593 -7.87 35.90 8.60
CA GLU A 593 -7.89 37.04 9.52
C GLU A 593 -8.85 36.83 10.71
N ASN A 594 -9.96 36.12 10.50
CA ASN A 594 -10.94 35.81 11.54
C ASN A 594 -10.40 34.84 12.62
N ASP A 595 -9.32 34.09 12.33
CA ASP A 595 -8.65 33.23 13.32
C ASP A 595 -8.11 34.07 14.50
N PHE A 596 -7.67 35.31 14.26
CA PHE A 596 -7.24 36.23 15.33
C PHE A 596 -8.43 36.89 16.06
N ARG A 597 -9.52 37.17 15.33
CA ARG A 597 -10.75 37.77 15.87
C ARG A 597 -11.40 36.85 16.90
N TYR A 598 -11.61 35.59 16.53
CA TYR A 598 -12.33 34.60 17.33
C TYR A 598 -11.42 33.70 18.18
N GLY A 599 -10.22 33.38 17.70
CA GLY A 599 -9.27 32.51 18.39
C GLY A 599 -8.54 33.16 19.57
N ARG A 600 -8.16 32.33 20.54
CA ARG A 600 -7.31 32.68 21.69
C ARG A 600 -6.22 31.62 21.82
N LEU A 601 -5.13 31.94 22.51
CA LEU A 601 -4.19 30.92 23.00
C LEU A 601 -4.82 30.17 24.18
N GLU A 602 -4.22 29.03 24.56
CA GLU A 602 -4.69 28.20 25.69
C GLU A 602 -4.68 28.94 27.04
N ASP A 603 -3.84 29.98 27.19
CA ASP A 603 -3.82 30.89 28.34
C ASP A 603 -4.82 32.06 28.25
N GLY A 604 -5.70 32.05 27.25
CA GLY A 604 -6.74 33.05 27.02
C GLY A 604 -6.25 34.33 26.32
N ARG A 605 -4.95 34.50 26.06
CA ARG A 605 -4.43 35.69 25.36
C ARG A 605 -5.01 35.82 23.95
N ARG A 606 -5.23 37.07 23.54
CA ARG A 606 -5.51 37.46 22.15
C ARG A 606 -4.19 37.80 21.48
N LEU A 607 -4.01 37.32 20.24
CA LEU A 607 -2.93 37.79 19.36
C LEU A 607 -3.51 38.70 18.27
N ASN A 608 -2.73 39.67 17.83
CA ASN A 608 -3.05 40.58 16.73
C ASN A 608 -2.12 40.30 15.56
N VAL A 609 -2.65 40.32 14.33
CA VAL A 609 -1.88 40.12 13.09
C VAL A 609 -0.70 41.10 13.01
N ARG A 610 -0.93 42.36 13.40
CA ARG A 610 0.07 43.44 13.26
C ARG A 610 1.25 43.29 14.21
N ASP A 611 1.00 42.76 15.40
CA ASP A 611 1.98 42.72 16.48
C ASP A 611 2.75 41.39 16.53
N HIS A 612 2.17 40.33 15.93
CA HIS A 612 2.68 38.95 15.98
C HIS A 612 2.78 38.26 14.61
N ALA A 613 2.87 39.02 13.51
CA ALA A 613 2.93 38.49 12.14
C ALA A 613 3.99 37.37 11.99
N GLY A 614 5.21 37.61 12.46
CA GLY A 614 6.32 36.64 12.41
C GLY A 614 6.26 35.51 13.45
N ASP A 615 5.37 35.59 14.45
CA ASP A 615 5.23 34.58 15.52
C ASP A 615 4.16 33.53 15.21
N VAL A 616 3.20 33.84 14.33
CA VAL A 616 2.13 32.93 13.90
C VAL A 616 1.94 32.83 12.39
N ALA A 617 2.89 33.34 11.61
CA ALA A 617 3.01 32.99 10.19
C ALA A 617 3.16 31.46 10.05
N PRO A 618 2.24 30.78 9.34
CA PRO A 618 2.41 29.36 9.01
C PRO A 618 3.51 29.19 7.96
N LEU A 619 3.82 27.93 7.61
CA LEU A 619 4.65 27.64 6.45
C LEU A 619 4.04 28.27 5.18
N GLU A 620 4.81 29.09 4.47
CA GLU A 620 4.35 29.71 3.22
C GLU A 620 4.19 28.66 2.12
N VAL A 621 3.08 28.75 1.38
CA VAL A 621 2.67 27.76 0.38
C VAL A 621 2.34 28.44 -0.95
N PRO A 622 3.06 28.13 -2.04
CA PRO A 622 2.70 28.53 -3.40
C PRO A 622 1.30 28.06 -3.81
N THR A 623 0.55 28.94 -4.48
CA THR A 623 -0.84 28.71 -4.94
C THR A 623 -1.03 29.11 -6.41
N VAL A 624 -2.05 28.55 -7.07
CA VAL A 624 -2.40 28.76 -8.48
C VAL A 624 -3.90 28.56 -8.76
N GLU A 625 -4.47 29.29 -9.73
CA GLU A 625 -5.90 29.24 -10.12
C GLU A 625 -6.26 27.91 -10.82
N ALA A 626 -7.21 27.12 -10.35
CA ALA A 626 -7.52 25.80 -10.94
C ALA A 626 -8.28 25.90 -12.29
N THR A 627 -7.97 24.97 -13.21
CA THR A 627 -8.45 24.94 -14.62
C THR A 627 -9.56 23.93 -14.90
N TRP A 628 -9.76 22.92 -14.04
CA TRP A 628 -10.72 21.81 -14.28
C TRP A 628 -11.53 21.39 -13.03
N THR A 629 -11.50 22.23 -12.00
CA THR A 629 -12.45 22.26 -10.87
C THR A 629 -13.01 23.67 -10.79
N ASP A 630 -14.04 23.90 -9.97
CA ASP A 630 -14.60 25.23 -9.70
C ASP A 630 -13.50 26.31 -9.61
N GLU A 631 -13.59 27.34 -10.45
CA GLU A 631 -12.58 28.40 -10.58
C GLU A 631 -12.22 28.98 -9.21
N GLY A 632 -10.92 29.13 -8.91
CA GLY A 632 -10.42 29.57 -7.62
C GLY A 632 -8.96 29.19 -7.33
N MET A 633 -8.39 29.69 -6.23
CA MET A 633 -6.97 29.49 -5.86
C MET A 633 -6.73 28.17 -5.11
N TYR A 634 -5.77 27.37 -5.56
CA TYR A 634 -5.39 26.08 -4.95
C TYR A 634 -3.91 26.02 -4.61
N GLN A 635 -3.53 25.33 -3.53
CA GLN A 635 -2.13 25.02 -3.20
C GLN A 635 -1.48 24.15 -4.27
N ILE A 636 -0.23 24.45 -4.64
CA ILE A 636 0.54 23.61 -5.56
C ILE A 636 0.94 22.31 -4.82
N PRO A 637 0.51 21.11 -5.25
CA PRO A 637 0.97 19.85 -4.69
C PRO A 637 2.46 19.63 -4.93
N THR A 638 3.13 19.09 -3.92
CA THR A 638 4.55 18.75 -3.94
C THR A 638 4.71 17.31 -3.46
N ILE A 639 5.29 16.46 -4.31
CA ILE A 639 5.59 15.07 -3.96
C ILE A 639 7.07 14.78 -4.15
N VAL A 640 7.56 13.75 -3.48
CA VAL A 640 8.94 13.28 -3.57
C VAL A 640 8.93 11.78 -3.82
N LEU A 641 9.65 11.37 -4.87
CA LEU A 641 9.88 9.99 -5.24
C LEU A 641 11.23 9.57 -4.68
N VAL A 642 11.18 8.69 -3.68
CA VAL A 642 12.37 8.06 -3.09
C VAL A 642 12.55 6.70 -3.76
N CYS A 643 13.75 6.42 -4.28
CA CYS A 643 14.17 5.09 -4.75
C CYS A 643 15.63 4.82 -4.34
N ASP A 644 16.12 3.58 -4.49
CA ASP A 644 17.48 3.17 -4.09
C ASP A 644 18.30 2.61 -5.26
N PHE A 645 18.30 3.31 -6.39
CA PHE A 645 18.99 2.86 -7.61
C PHE A 645 20.49 3.15 -7.58
N SER A 646 21.26 2.31 -8.28
CA SER A 646 22.70 2.54 -8.49
C SER A 646 22.98 3.89 -9.16
N LYS A 647 23.83 4.72 -8.55
CA LYS A 647 24.14 6.07 -9.05
C LYS A 647 24.90 6.06 -10.39
N PRO A 648 24.57 6.91 -11.38
CA PRO A 648 25.35 7.05 -12.62
C PRO A 648 26.77 7.53 -12.33
N THR A 649 27.76 7.06 -13.10
CA THR A 649 29.16 7.51 -12.97
C THR A 649 29.86 7.59 -14.32
N VAL A 650 30.90 8.42 -14.44
CA VAL A 650 31.71 8.55 -15.67
C VAL A 650 32.32 7.22 -16.14
N LYS A 651 32.51 6.24 -15.23
CA LYS A 651 33.04 4.91 -15.55
C LYS A 651 31.95 3.87 -15.89
N ALA A 652 30.81 3.91 -15.22
CA ALA A 652 29.73 2.92 -15.40
C ALA A 652 28.70 3.34 -16.45
N GLY A 653 28.64 4.64 -16.80
CA GLY A 653 27.58 5.21 -17.62
C GLY A 653 26.34 5.58 -16.77
N PRO A 654 25.14 5.57 -17.37
CA PRO A 654 23.91 5.91 -16.68
C PRO A 654 23.48 4.83 -15.68
N SER A 655 22.52 5.17 -14.82
CA SER A 655 21.84 4.18 -13.98
C SER A 655 20.92 3.32 -14.85
N LEU A 656 21.17 2.00 -14.89
CA LEU A 656 20.41 1.02 -15.68
C LEU A 656 19.56 0.16 -14.76
N LEU A 657 18.24 0.22 -14.93
CA LEU A 657 17.26 -0.46 -14.08
C LEU A 657 16.99 -1.90 -14.53
N ASN A 658 16.79 -2.80 -13.58
CA ASN A 658 16.19 -4.10 -13.82
C ASN A 658 14.65 -3.99 -13.91
N TRP A 659 13.98 -5.03 -14.43
CA TRP A 659 12.53 -4.97 -14.69
C TRP A 659 11.69 -4.62 -13.44
N SER A 660 12.05 -5.15 -12.27
CA SER A 660 11.33 -4.86 -11.02
C SER A 660 11.52 -3.41 -10.55
N GLU A 661 12.67 -2.78 -10.84
CA GLU A 661 12.90 -1.35 -10.59
C GLU A 661 12.07 -0.47 -11.55
N VAL A 662 11.89 -0.88 -12.81
CA VAL A 662 11.04 -0.18 -13.78
C VAL A 662 9.56 -0.30 -13.41
N GLU A 663 9.09 -1.50 -13.02
CA GLU A 663 7.72 -1.73 -12.53
C GLU A 663 7.43 -0.90 -11.27
N THR A 664 8.38 -0.87 -10.33
CA THR A 664 8.30 -0.03 -9.12
C THR A 664 8.21 1.46 -9.48
N LEU A 665 9.05 1.97 -10.39
CA LEU A 665 9.01 3.37 -10.80
C LEU A 665 7.71 3.74 -11.53
N PHE A 666 7.11 2.81 -12.29
CA PHE A 666 5.79 3.00 -12.88
C PHE A 666 4.68 3.05 -11.81
N HIS A 667 4.72 2.14 -10.84
CA HIS A 667 3.79 2.09 -9.71
C HIS A 667 3.79 3.43 -8.93
N GLU A 668 4.98 3.92 -8.54
CA GLU A 668 5.12 5.19 -7.81
C GLU A 668 4.69 6.42 -8.62
N MET A 669 4.85 6.38 -9.95
CA MET A 669 4.35 7.44 -10.82
C MET A 669 2.83 7.46 -10.96
N GLY A 670 2.14 6.33 -10.74
CA GLY A 670 0.68 6.29 -10.62
C GLY A 670 0.20 7.07 -9.39
N HIS A 671 0.87 6.89 -8.24
CA HIS A 671 0.61 7.68 -7.02
C HIS A 671 0.93 9.16 -7.19
N ALA A 672 2.05 9.47 -7.88
CA ALA A 672 2.41 10.84 -8.22
C ALA A 672 1.32 11.50 -9.08
N MET A 673 0.87 10.86 -10.16
CA MET A 673 -0.20 11.40 -11.01
C MET A 673 -1.53 11.52 -10.26
N HIS A 674 -1.87 10.59 -9.36
CA HIS A 674 -3.05 10.72 -8.50
C HIS A 674 -2.95 11.95 -7.58
N SER A 675 -1.76 12.22 -7.00
CA SER A 675 -1.51 13.40 -6.16
C SER A 675 -1.48 14.73 -6.94
N MET A 676 -1.09 14.72 -8.21
CA MET A 676 -1.08 15.91 -9.07
C MET A 676 -2.47 16.25 -9.63
N VAL A 677 -3.26 15.23 -9.99
CA VAL A 677 -4.59 15.40 -10.59
C VAL A 677 -5.68 15.55 -9.53
N GLY A 678 -5.55 14.90 -8.37
CA GLY A 678 -6.50 14.89 -7.25
C GLY A 678 -6.61 16.21 -6.47
N ARG A 679 -7.03 17.26 -7.17
CA ARG A 679 -7.08 18.66 -6.71
C ARG A 679 -8.44 18.99 -6.09
N THR A 680 -8.58 18.66 -4.82
CA THR A 680 -9.83 18.79 -4.03
C THR A 680 -9.98 20.18 -3.39
N GLN A 681 -11.20 20.54 -2.96
CA GLN A 681 -11.41 21.74 -2.14
C GLN A 681 -10.83 21.60 -0.73
N TYR A 682 -10.75 20.38 -0.21
CA TYR A 682 -10.27 20.07 1.15
C TYR A 682 -9.00 19.20 1.12
N HIS A 683 -8.05 19.48 2.02
CA HIS A 683 -6.80 18.72 2.20
C HIS A 683 -7.03 17.24 2.45
N ASN A 684 -7.98 16.91 3.33
CA ASN A 684 -8.11 15.55 3.89
C ASN A 684 -8.59 14.49 2.89
N VAL A 685 -8.94 14.90 1.67
CA VAL A 685 -9.35 14.03 0.55
C VAL A 685 -8.49 14.22 -0.71
N SER A 686 -7.42 15.02 -0.67
CA SER A 686 -6.56 15.26 -1.85
C SER A 686 -5.77 14.01 -2.27
N GLY A 687 -5.73 13.74 -3.57
CA GLY A 687 -4.94 12.66 -4.17
C GLY A 687 -5.16 11.30 -3.49
N THR A 688 -4.05 10.69 -3.04
CA THR A 688 -4.03 9.36 -2.39
C THR A 688 -4.71 9.31 -1.01
N ARG A 689 -5.37 10.39 -0.53
CA ARG A 689 -6.18 10.40 0.69
C ARG A 689 -7.60 9.82 0.48
N CYS A 690 -7.70 8.72 -0.25
CA CYS A 690 -8.91 7.93 -0.56
C CYS A 690 -8.99 6.62 0.28
N PRO A 691 -9.97 5.71 0.10
CA PRO A 691 -9.97 4.40 0.76
C PRO A 691 -8.73 3.55 0.42
N THR A 692 -8.34 2.64 1.33
CA THR A 692 -7.10 1.83 1.21
C THR A 692 -7.26 0.56 0.38
N ASP A 693 -8.49 0.24 -0.01
CA ASP A 693 -8.90 -0.77 -0.97
C ASP A 693 -9.35 -0.09 -2.30
N PHE A 694 -8.60 0.95 -2.67
CA PHE A 694 -8.79 1.76 -3.88
C PHE A 694 -7.54 2.57 -4.26
N VAL A 695 -6.74 2.96 -3.25
CA VAL A 695 -5.55 3.80 -3.44
C VAL A 695 -4.51 3.22 -4.40
N GLU A 696 -4.48 1.88 -4.57
CA GLU A 696 -3.54 1.20 -5.48
C GLU A 696 -4.06 1.04 -6.92
N LEU A 697 -5.32 1.41 -7.21
CA LEU A 697 -5.84 1.37 -8.59
C LEU A 697 -4.97 2.19 -9.56
N PRO A 698 -4.60 3.47 -9.30
CA PRO A 698 -3.79 4.25 -10.23
C PRO A 698 -2.36 3.73 -10.42
N SER A 699 -1.77 3.10 -9.40
CA SER A 699 -0.39 2.59 -9.42
C SER A 699 -0.29 1.24 -10.11
N ILE A 700 -1.17 0.29 -9.77
CA ILE A 700 -1.26 -1.01 -10.45
C ILE A 700 -1.68 -0.81 -11.92
N LEU A 701 -2.52 0.18 -12.23
CA LEU A 701 -2.84 0.52 -13.62
C LEU A 701 -1.59 0.91 -14.43
N MET A 702 -0.56 1.50 -13.81
CA MET A 702 0.73 1.76 -14.48
C MET A 702 1.55 0.47 -14.71
N GLU A 703 1.45 -0.54 -13.85
CA GLU A 703 2.00 -1.89 -14.12
C GLU A 703 1.36 -2.50 -15.39
N HIS A 704 0.04 -2.31 -15.58
CA HIS A 704 -0.65 -2.74 -16.80
C HIS A 704 -0.21 -1.96 -18.05
N PHE A 705 -0.04 -0.64 -17.98
CA PHE A 705 0.49 0.14 -19.10
C PHE A 705 1.89 -0.34 -19.49
N LEU A 706 2.81 -0.51 -18.53
CA LEU A 706 4.19 -0.93 -18.77
C LEU A 706 4.32 -2.32 -19.43
N ALA A 707 3.37 -3.23 -19.23
CA ALA A 707 3.35 -4.54 -19.89
C ALA A 707 2.98 -4.47 -21.39
N SER A 708 2.36 -3.37 -21.85
CA SER A 708 1.79 -3.25 -23.20
C SER A 708 2.81 -2.84 -24.27
N PRO A 709 2.81 -3.44 -25.48
CA PRO A 709 3.79 -3.14 -26.52
C PRO A 709 3.90 -1.64 -26.90
N PRO A 710 2.79 -0.89 -27.10
CA PRO A 710 2.87 0.52 -27.48
C PRO A 710 3.51 1.42 -26.43
N VAL A 711 3.38 1.09 -25.14
CA VAL A 711 4.03 1.84 -24.05
C VAL A 711 5.50 1.47 -23.94
N VAL A 712 5.84 0.19 -24.10
CA VAL A 712 7.24 -0.28 -24.12
C VAL A 712 8.05 0.44 -25.19
N GLU A 713 7.48 0.72 -26.37
CA GLU A 713 8.18 1.48 -27.42
C GLU A 713 8.53 2.93 -27.03
N LEU A 714 7.74 3.57 -26.13
CA LEU A 714 8.02 4.92 -25.62
C LEU A 714 9.14 4.95 -24.57
N VAL A 715 9.39 3.83 -23.89
CA VAL A 715 10.14 3.70 -22.63
C VAL A 715 11.46 2.94 -22.81
N ALA A 716 11.43 1.80 -23.49
CA ALA A 716 12.53 0.85 -23.56
C ALA A 716 13.49 1.19 -24.70
N ARG A 717 14.40 2.14 -24.44
CA ARG A 717 15.35 2.72 -25.41
C ARG A 717 16.79 2.48 -24.96
N HIS A 718 17.56 1.77 -25.79
CA HIS A 718 18.94 1.40 -25.48
C HIS A 718 19.80 2.63 -25.18
N HIS A 719 20.32 2.71 -23.96
CA HIS A 719 20.86 3.95 -23.38
C HIS A 719 21.94 4.65 -24.24
N ALA A 720 22.72 3.89 -25.03
CA ALA A 720 23.81 4.39 -25.86
C ALA A 720 23.51 4.47 -27.37
N THR A 721 22.38 3.93 -27.85
CA THR A 721 22.05 3.88 -29.30
C THR A 721 20.62 4.27 -29.65
N ASP A 722 19.77 4.55 -28.65
CA ASP A 722 18.32 4.83 -28.74
C ASP A 722 17.46 3.77 -29.47
N ALA A 723 18.06 2.62 -29.78
CA ALA A 723 17.37 1.49 -30.39
C ALA A 723 16.24 0.99 -29.47
N PRO A 724 15.02 0.73 -29.99
CA PRO A 724 13.93 0.19 -29.18
C PRO A 724 14.23 -1.27 -28.78
N LEU A 725 13.77 -1.68 -27.60
CA LEU A 725 13.82 -3.07 -27.15
C LEU A 725 12.91 -3.94 -28.04
N PRO A 726 13.44 -4.99 -28.72
CA PRO A 726 12.58 -5.92 -29.46
C PRO A 726 11.62 -6.63 -28.50
N TYR A 727 10.31 -6.40 -28.68
CA TYR A 727 9.29 -6.77 -27.69
C TYR A 727 9.29 -8.27 -27.34
N GLU A 728 9.68 -9.16 -28.25
CA GLU A 728 9.77 -10.61 -27.98
C GLU A 728 10.71 -10.96 -26.83
N HIS A 729 11.81 -10.21 -26.65
CA HIS A 729 12.72 -10.41 -25.53
C HIS A 729 12.07 -10.00 -24.20
N LEU A 730 11.33 -8.88 -24.19
CA LEU A 730 10.57 -8.46 -23.01
C LEU A 730 9.43 -9.43 -22.71
N ALA A 731 8.62 -9.79 -23.71
CA ALA A 731 7.51 -10.73 -23.57
C ALA A 731 8.00 -12.09 -23.05
N THR A 732 9.22 -12.51 -23.40
CA THR A 732 9.85 -13.72 -22.87
C THR A 732 10.37 -13.54 -21.44
N HIS A 733 10.97 -12.39 -21.12
CA HIS A 733 11.37 -12.04 -19.75
C HIS A 733 10.16 -11.98 -18.80
N VAL A 734 9.10 -11.26 -19.18
CA VAL A 734 7.85 -11.13 -18.41
C VAL A 734 7.13 -12.47 -18.28
N ARG A 735 7.06 -13.29 -19.34
CA ARG A 735 6.49 -14.64 -19.29
C ARG A 735 7.26 -15.55 -18.32
N ALA A 736 8.59 -15.38 -18.23
CA ALA A 736 9.40 -16.12 -17.27
C ALA A 736 9.19 -15.63 -15.84
N ALA A 737 9.24 -14.32 -15.59
CA ALA A 737 8.98 -13.73 -14.28
C ALA A 737 7.59 -14.11 -13.73
N ARG A 738 6.58 -14.15 -14.62
CA ARG A 738 5.16 -14.38 -14.28
C ARG A 738 4.67 -15.82 -14.44
N ALA A 739 5.57 -16.78 -14.66
CA ALA A 739 5.20 -18.18 -14.95
C ALA A 739 4.46 -18.90 -13.79
N LEU A 740 4.52 -18.34 -12.58
CA LEU A 740 3.95 -18.92 -11.35
C LEU A 740 2.93 -18.01 -10.65
N ASP A 741 2.62 -16.82 -11.20
CA ASP A 741 1.70 -15.80 -10.64
C ASP A 741 0.36 -16.39 -10.19
N SER A 742 -0.13 -17.40 -10.93
CA SER A 742 -1.37 -18.10 -10.60
C SER A 742 -1.29 -18.93 -9.30
N LEU A 743 -0.13 -19.48 -8.93
CA LEU A 743 0.06 -20.14 -7.62
C LEU A 743 0.17 -19.11 -6.49
N ASP A 744 0.91 -18.03 -6.72
CA ASP A 744 1.11 -17.00 -5.70
C ASP A 744 -0.17 -16.20 -5.45
N THR A 745 -0.99 -15.96 -6.47
CA THR A 745 -2.36 -15.44 -6.32
C THR A 745 -3.24 -16.38 -5.50
N GLN A 746 -3.12 -17.71 -5.64
CA GLN A 746 -3.82 -18.66 -4.77
C GLN A 746 -3.34 -18.60 -3.31
N HIS A 747 -2.05 -18.30 -3.07
CA HIS A 747 -1.51 -18.07 -1.73
C HIS A 747 -1.97 -16.72 -1.15
N GLN A 748 -1.98 -15.64 -1.94
CA GLN A 748 -2.54 -14.34 -1.53
C GLN A 748 -4.02 -14.45 -1.14
N ILE A 749 -4.82 -15.26 -1.84
CA ILE A 749 -6.21 -15.56 -1.47
C ILE A 749 -6.31 -16.31 -0.13
N LEU A 750 -5.39 -17.23 0.17
CA LEU A 750 -5.29 -17.87 1.49
C LEU A 750 -4.94 -16.84 2.58
N LEU A 751 -3.94 -15.98 2.35
CA LEU A 751 -3.54 -14.93 3.28
C LEU A 751 -4.69 -13.96 3.59
N ALA A 752 -5.42 -13.51 2.57
CA ALA A 752 -6.57 -12.61 2.72
C ALA A 752 -7.74 -13.26 3.48
N LYS A 753 -8.06 -14.53 3.19
CA LYS A 753 -9.11 -15.26 3.94
C LYS A 753 -8.69 -15.58 5.38
N LEU A 754 -7.41 -15.86 5.62
CA LEU A 754 -6.88 -16.09 6.98
C LEU A 754 -6.95 -14.80 7.82
N ASP A 755 -6.60 -13.67 7.23
CA ASP A 755 -6.71 -12.34 7.85
C ASP A 755 -8.17 -12.00 8.22
N GLN A 756 -9.15 -12.28 7.35
CA GLN A 756 -10.56 -12.11 7.71
C GLN A 756 -10.99 -13.09 8.83
N LEU A 757 -10.61 -14.36 8.75
CA LEU A 757 -10.97 -15.38 9.75
C LEU A 757 -10.45 -15.02 11.15
N TYR A 758 -9.19 -14.60 11.25
CA TYR A 758 -8.55 -14.21 12.51
C TYR A 758 -9.09 -12.91 13.12
N HIS A 759 -9.75 -12.07 12.34
CA HIS A 759 -10.38 -10.83 12.81
C HIS A 759 -11.91 -10.89 12.85
N SER A 760 -12.49 -12.07 12.60
CA SER A 760 -13.90 -12.41 12.75
C SER A 760 -14.27 -12.68 14.22
N PRO A 761 -15.57 -12.88 14.57
CA PRO A 761 -15.97 -13.26 15.92
C PRO A 761 -15.33 -14.56 16.44
N ALA A 762 -14.82 -15.44 15.56
CA ALA A 762 -14.20 -16.70 15.95
C ALA A 762 -13.00 -16.52 16.90
N ALA A 763 -12.29 -15.38 16.83
CA ALA A 763 -11.19 -15.05 17.74
C ALA A 763 -11.63 -14.71 19.18
N ALA A 764 -12.94 -14.69 19.48
CA ALA A 764 -13.47 -14.65 20.85
C ALA A 764 -13.63 -16.05 21.49
N GLU A 765 -13.68 -17.12 20.68
CA GLU A 765 -14.09 -18.44 21.15
C GLU A 765 -13.03 -19.07 22.08
N PRO A 766 -13.41 -19.63 23.25
CA PRO A 766 -12.45 -20.29 24.16
C PRO A 766 -11.73 -21.50 23.57
N SER A 767 -12.21 -22.03 22.45
CA SER A 767 -11.64 -23.14 21.68
C SER A 767 -10.80 -22.70 20.47
N PHE A 768 -10.70 -21.39 20.19
CA PHE A 768 -9.95 -20.86 19.05
C PHE A 768 -8.47 -21.29 19.10
N ASN A 769 -7.96 -21.75 17.97
CA ASN A 769 -6.55 -22.07 17.81
C ASN A 769 -6.09 -21.71 16.39
N SER A 770 -5.23 -20.70 16.29
CA SER A 770 -4.79 -20.10 15.04
C SER A 770 -4.16 -21.13 14.08
N THR A 771 -3.33 -22.05 14.60
CA THR A 771 -2.67 -23.10 13.81
C THR A 771 -3.67 -24.09 13.22
N ARG A 772 -4.72 -24.48 13.96
CA ARG A 772 -5.80 -25.35 13.44
C ARG A 772 -6.66 -24.63 12.42
N GLU A 773 -6.98 -23.37 12.62
CA GLU A 773 -7.75 -22.58 11.66
C GLU A 773 -6.98 -22.31 10.37
N LEU A 774 -5.67 -22.09 10.46
CA LEU A 774 -4.77 -22.07 9.29
C LEU A 774 -4.82 -23.39 8.51
N ASP A 775 -4.65 -24.52 9.20
CA ASP A 775 -4.64 -25.86 8.62
C ASP A 775 -6.00 -26.23 7.97
N ASN A 776 -7.11 -25.92 8.66
CA ASN A 776 -8.45 -26.01 8.13
C ASN A 776 -8.63 -25.18 6.85
N LEU A 777 -8.25 -23.91 6.87
CA LEU A 777 -8.43 -23.01 5.74
C LEU A 777 -7.54 -23.39 4.54
N THR A 778 -6.31 -23.83 4.81
CA THR A 778 -5.36 -24.32 3.81
C THR A 778 -5.95 -25.51 3.04
N ARG A 779 -6.54 -26.49 3.74
CA ARG A 779 -7.23 -27.65 3.11
C ARG A 779 -8.38 -27.27 2.17
N HIS A 780 -9.06 -26.14 2.40
CA HIS A 780 -10.19 -25.70 1.57
C HIS A 780 -9.77 -24.83 0.37
N ILE A 781 -8.66 -24.08 0.49
CA ILE A 781 -8.20 -23.13 -0.53
C ILE A 781 -7.13 -23.71 -1.44
N GLN A 782 -6.11 -24.37 -0.89
CA GLN A 782 -4.91 -24.76 -1.64
C GLN A 782 -4.96 -26.19 -2.18
N SER A 783 -4.59 -26.34 -3.45
CA SER A 783 -4.38 -27.64 -4.11
C SER A 783 -3.02 -28.30 -3.77
N LEU A 784 -2.33 -27.78 -2.75
CA LEU A 784 -1.03 -28.24 -2.22
C LEU A 784 -1.20 -28.75 -0.79
N PRO A 785 -1.60 -30.02 -0.59
CA PRO A 785 -1.83 -30.57 0.74
C PRO A 785 -0.55 -30.75 1.56
N LEU A 786 -0.72 -30.80 2.87
CA LEU A 786 0.18 -31.47 3.82
C LEU A 786 -0.40 -32.84 4.19
N PRO A 787 0.40 -33.80 4.70
CA PRO A 787 -0.13 -35.02 5.32
C PRO A 787 -1.04 -34.69 6.52
N PRO A 788 -2.05 -35.52 6.84
CA PRO A 788 -2.99 -35.25 7.94
C PRO A 788 -2.32 -34.97 9.29
N ASP A 789 -1.24 -35.69 9.61
CA ASP A 789 -0.50 -35.57 10.87
C ASP A 789 0.60 -34.49 10.83
N THR A 790 0.51 -33.51 9.92
CA THR A 790 1.56 -32.50 9.69
C THR A 790 0.98 -31.09 9.71
N LEU A 791 1.06 -30.45 10.89
CA LEU A 791 0.74 -29.03 11.08
C LEU A 791 1.97 -28.14 10.83
N VAL A 792 1.71 -26.88 10.46
CA VAL A 792 2.70 -25.80 10.36
C VAL A 792 2.10 -24.52 10.94
N SER A 793 2.93 -23.66 11.54
CA SER A 793 2.50 -22.47 12.28
C SER A 793 3.02 -21.16 11.66
N TRP A 794 3.08 -21.08 10.32
CA TRP A 794 3.65 -19.93 9.59
C TRP A 794 2.88 -18.62 9.80
N GLN A 795 1.66 -18.64 10.36
CA GLN A 795 0.94 -17.41 10.72
C GLN A 795 1.72 -16.56 11.75
N THR A 796 2.62 -17.18 12.52
CA THR A 796 3.56 -16.50 13.42
C THR A 796 4.52 -15.55 12.70
N GLN A 797 4.75 -15.77 11.40
CA GLN A 797 5.61 -14.96 10.54
C GLN A 797 4.80 -13.98 9.66
N PHE A 798 3.47 -14.04 9.70
CA PHE A 798 2.59 -13.20 8.88
C PHE A 798 2.38 -11.81 9.52
N GLY A 799 3.47 -11.02 9.57
CA GLY A 799 3.54 -9.71 10.24
C GLY A 799 2.44 -8.70 9.85
N HIS A 800 1.89 -8.85 8.64
CA HIS A 800 0.72 -8.10 8.15
C HIS A 800 -0.48 -8.18 9.08
N LEU A 801 -0.68 -9.28 9.82
CA LEU A 801 -1.76 -9.37 10.82
C LEU A 801 -1.71 -8.21 11.81
N PHE A 802 -0.54 -7.69 12.21
CA PHE A 802 -0.48 -6.50 13.07
C PHE A 802 -0.69 -5.19 12.29
N GLY A 803 0.04 -4.96 11.18
CA GLY A 803 -0.02 -3.70 10.44
C GLY A 803 -1.34 -3.44 9.72
N TYR A 804 -1.91 -4.50 9.14
CA TYR A 804 -3.00 -4.54 8.15
C TYR A 804 -4.16 -5.46 8.56
N GLY A 805 -4.27 -5.83 9.84
CA GLY A 805 -5.29 -6.78 10.31
C GLY A 805 -6.71 -6.42 9.84
N ALA A 806 -7.38 -7.39 9.24
CA ALA A 806 -8.66 -7.31 8.54
C ALA A 806 -8.70 -6.51 7.21
N THR A 807 -7.55 -6.16 6.62
CA THR A 807 -7.48 -5.40 5.36
C THR A 807 -6.66 -6.08 4.26
N TYR A 808 -6.11 -7.27 4.47
CA TYR A 808 -5.19 -7.92 3.51
C TYR A 808 -5.87 -8.33 2.18
N TYR A 809 -7.19 -8.28 2.07
CA TYR A 809 -7.89 -8.47 0.79
C TYR A 809 -7.67 -7.32 -0.21
N SER A 810 -7.27 -6.11 0.23
CA SER A 810 -7.13 -4.93 -0.64
C SER A 810 -6.17 -5.21 -1.79
N TYR A 811 -5.00 -5.80 -1.51
CA TYR A 811 -4.01 -6.23 -2.51
C TYR A 811 -4.61 -6.98 -3.71
N LEU A 812 -5.62 -7.83 -3.48
CA LEU A 812 -6.31 -8.60 -4.52
C LEU A 812 -7.45 -7.80 -5.17
N PHE A 813 -8.13 -6.98 -4.38
CA PHE A 813 -9.24 -6.15 -4.80
C PHE A 813 -8.77 -5.04 -5.74
N ASP A 814 -7.75 -4.26 -5.33
CA ASP A 814 -7.09 -3.25 -6.15
C ASP A 814 -6.53 -3.83 -7.45
N ARG A 815 -5.90 -5.02 -7.41
CA ARG A 815 -5.43 -5.72 -8.63
C ARG A 815 -6.57 -6.15 -9.56
N ALA A 816 -7.73 -6.51 -9.02
CA ALA A 816 -8.90 -6.87 -9.82
C ALA A 816 -9.58 -5.64 -10.46
N ILE A 817 -9.74 -4.54 -9.71
CA ILE A 817 -10.31 -3.30 -10.27
C ILE A 817 -9.36 -2.65 -11.30
N ALA A 818 -8.03 -2.68 -11.07
CA ALA A 818 -7.04 -2.23 -12.05
C ALA A 818 -7.02 -3.09 -13.32
N SER A 819 -7.08 -4.42 -13.18
CA SER A 819 -7.22 -5.35 -14.31
C SER A 819 -8.43 -5.03 -15.17
N GLN A 820 -9.58 -4.76 -14.54
CA GLN A 820 -10.82 -4.43 -15.26
C GLN A 820 -10.79 -3.05 -15.90
N VAL A 821 -10.28 -2.02 -15.21
CA VAL A 821 -10.11 -0.67 -15.77
C VAL A 821 -9.21 -0.72 -17.00
N PHE A 822 -8.07 -1.43 -16.94
CA PHE A 822 -7.23 -1.62 -18.11
C PHE A 822 -7.95 -2.37 -19.22
N ALA A 823 -8.61 -3.51 -18.91
CA ALA A 823 -9.33 -4.32 -19.89
C ALA A 823 -10.49 -3.60 -20.59
N ARG A 824 -11.16 -2.66 -19.91
CA ARG A 824 -12.31 -1.91 -20.45
C ARG A 824 -11.94 -0.60 -21.14
N LEU A 825 -10.93 0.13 -20.67
CA LEU A 825 -10.55 1.44 -21.21
C LEU A 825 -9.36 1.37 -22.16
N PHE A 826 -8.33 0.57 -21.85
CA PHE A 826 -6.98 0.73 -22.44
C PHE A 826 -6.47 -0.49 -23.21
N ALA A 827 -7.01 -1.69 -23.00
CA ALA A 827 -6.51 -2.91 -23.66
C ALA A 827 -6.70 -2.93 -25.19
N ARG A 828 -7.55 -2.05 -25.76
CA ARG A 828 -7.67 -1.86 -27.22
C ARG A 828 -6.60 -0.92 -27.78
N ASP A 829 -6.33 0.18 -27.09
CA ASP A 829 -5.30 1.16 -27.41
C ASP A 829 -4.81 1.78 -26.08
N PRO A 830 -3.63 1.38 -25.58
CA PRO A 830 -3.07 1.90 -24.33
C PRO A 830 -2.67 3.38 -24.39
N LEU A 831 -2.79 4.04 -25.55
CA LEU A 831 -2.44 5.43 -25.78
C LEU A 831 -3.65 6.29 -26.19
N ASP A 832 -4.87 5.77 -26.02
CA ASP A 832 -6.14 6.47 -26.25
C ASP A 832 -6.32 7.64 -25.26
N ARG A 833 -6.40 8.86 -25.81
CA ARG A 833 -6.56 10.09 -25.03
C ARG A 833 -7.97 10.29 -24.47
N ASP A 834 -9.02 9.83 -25.16
CA ASP A 834 -10.40 9.93 -24.66
C ASP A 834 -10.59 8.99 -23.45
N ALA A 835 -10.02 7.78 -23.52
CA ALA A 835 -9.97 6.85 -22.39
C ALA A 835 -9.14 7.41 -21.21
N GLY A 836 -8.01 8.05 -21.51
CA GLY A 836 -7.14 8.68 -20.51
C GLY A 836 -7.78 9.88 -19.80
N GLU A 837 -8.43 10.78 -20.54
CA GLU A 837 -9.20 11.90 -19.97
C GLU A 837 -10.44 11.41 -19.20
N LEU A 838 -11.11 10.33 -19.63
CA LEU A 838 -12.20 9.71 -18.87
C LEU A 838 -11.71 9.19 -17.51
N PHE A 839 -10.55 8.54 -17.45
CA PHE A 839 -9.97 8.09 -16.18
C PHE A 839 -9.49 9.27 -15.30
N LYS A 840 -8.80 10.25 -15.91
CA LYS A 840 -8.34 11.48 -15.24
C LYS A 840 -9.49 12.28 -14.61
N THR A 841 -10.59 12.44 -15.34
CA THR A 841 -11.73 13.27 -14.91
C THR A 841 -12.86 12.52 -14.22
N GLY A 842 -12.93 11.19 -14.35
CA GLY A 842 -13.89 10.31 -13.69
C GLY A 842 -13.37 9.64 -12.41
N VAL A 843 -12.06 9.44 -12.29
CA VAL A 843 -11.37 8.90 -11.10
C VAL A 843 -10.42 9.94 -10.51
N LEU A 844 -9.27 10.19 -11.16
CA LEU A 844 -8.11 10.81 -10.48
C LEU A 844 -8.38 12.20 -9.90
N LYS A 845 -9.22 13.02 -10.54
CA LYS A 845 -9.47 14.40 -10.07
C LYS A 845 -10.12 14.49 -8.69
N PHE A 846 -10.85 13.45 -8.27
CA PHE A 846 -11.61 13.46 -7.03
C PHE A 846 -10.75 13.13 -5.80
N GLY A 847 -9.62 12.44 -5.96
CA GLY A 847 -8.89 11.87 -4.83
C GLY A 847 -9.80 10.95 -4.00
N GLY A 848 -9.93 11.25 -2.70
CA GLY A 848 -10.91 10.65 -1.79
C GLY A 848 -12.24 11.39 -1.66
N GLY A 849 -12.49 12.46 -2.45
CA GLY A 849 -13.62 13.38 -2.30
C GLY A 849 -14.95 12.91 -2.89
N LYS A 850 -14.99 11.69 -3.44
CA LYS A 850 -16.17 11.03 -4.01
C LYS A 850 -16.13 9.53 -3.65
N ASP A 851 -17.27 8.83 -3.61
CA ASP A 851 -17.28 7.37 -3.39
C ASP A 851 -16.60 6.65 -4.60
N PRO A 852 -15.58 5.81 -4.35
CA PRO A 852 -14.94 5.02 -5.40
C PRO A 852 -15.86 4.12 -6.22
N TRP A 853 -16.97 3.61 -5.67
CA TRP A 853 -17.93 2.80 -6.42
C TRP A 853 -18.62 3.60 -7.53
N GLU A 854 -18.98 4.86 -7.24
CA GLU A 854 -19.50 5.77 -8.26
C GLU A 854 -18.43 6.12 -9.31
N MET A 855 -17.17 6.29 -8.90
CA MET A 855 -16.05 6.53 -9.83
C MET A 855 -15.84 5.35 -10.78
N LEU A 856 -15.73 4.13 -10.24
CA LEU A 856 -15.60 2.89 -11.03
C LEU A 856 -16.80 2.67 -11.95
N SER A 857 -18.03 2.80 -11.43
CA SER A 857 -19.25 2.67 -12.22
C SER A 857 -19.26 3.64 -13.41
N THR A 858 -18.88 4.91 -13.18
CA THR A 858 -18.80 5.94 -14.23
C THR A 858 -17.82 5.57 -15.34
N VAL A 859 -16.59 5.14 -15.00
CA VAL A 859 -15.56 4.86 -16.02
C VAL A 859 -15.72 3.50 -16.70
N LEU A 860 -16.20 2.47 -15.99
CA LEU A 860 -16.47 1.14 -16.53
C LEU A 860 -17.80 1.06 -17.31
N ARG A 861 -18.68 2.05 -17.10
CA ARG A 861 -20.08 2.12 -17.60
C ARG A 861 -20.87 0.90 -17.15
N ASP A 862 -20.86 0.69 -15.84
CA ASP A 862 -21.40 -0.47 -15.14
C ASP A 862 -22.21 0.02 -13.94
N ASP A 863 -23.53 0.14 -14.09
CA ASP A 863 -24.41 0.65 -13.04
C ASP A 863 -24.63 -0.39 -11.91
N GLU A 864 -24.36 -1.68 -12.15
CA GLU A 864 -24.57 -2.74 -11.15
C GLU A 864 -23.62 -2.63 -9.95
N ILE A 865 -22.43 -2.03 -10.14
CA ILE A 865 -21.43 -1.89 -9.07
C ILE A 865 -21.59 -0.61 -8.24
N ALA A 866 -22.39 0.37 -8.69
CA ALA A 866 -22.47 1.71 -8.10
C ALA A 866 -22.88 1.71 -6.62
N ALA A 867 -23.67 0.72 -6.18
CA ALA A 867 -24.16 0.63 -4.81
C ALA A 867 -23.07 0.25 -3.78
N GLY A 868 -21.98 -0.41 -4.20
CA GLY A 868 -20.96 -0.95 -3.29
C GLY A 868 -21.51 -1.99 -2.30
N ASP A 869 -22.29 -2.94 -2.83
CA ASP A 869 -22.94 -4.02 -2.08
C ASP A 869 -22.30 -5.40 -2.36
N SER A 870 -22.91 -6.44 -1.80
CA SER A 870 -22.67 -7.86 -2.10
C SER A 870 -22.50 -8.14 -3.61
N ARG A 871 -23.38 -7.61 -4.47
CA ARG A 871 -23.34 -7.87 -5.92
C ARG A 871 -22.14 -7.19 -6.58
N ALA A 872 -21.84 -5.96 -6.18
CA ALA A 872 -20.66 -5.22 -6.62
C ALA A 872 -19.36 -5.95 -6.25
N MET A 873 -19.25 -6.42 -5.02
CA MET A 873 -18.08 -7.16 -4.50
C MET A 873 -17.91 -8.52 -5.19
N GLN A 874 -19.00 -9.25 -5.44
CA GLN A 874 -18.96 -10.43 -6.29
C GLN A 874 -18.64 -10.09 -7.76
N ALA A 875 -19.00 -8.91 -8.28
CA ALA A 875 -18.65 -8.49 -9.64
C ALA A 875 -17.13 -8.31 -9.79
N VAL A 876 -16.48 -7.61 -8.86
CA VAL A 876 -15.00 -7.51 -8.81
C VAL A 876 -14.37 -8.90 -8.71
N GLY A 877 -14.92 -9.79 -7.88
CA GLY A 877 -14.49 -11.19 -7.78
C GLY A 877 -14.69 -12.01 -9.06
N ARG A 878 -15.66 -11.65 -9.91
CA ARG A 878 -15.89 -12.26 -11.23
C ARG A 878 -14.94 -11.72 -12.30
N TRP A 879 -14.50 -10.47 -12.22
CA TRP A 879 -13.49 -9.91 -13.13
C TRP A 879 -12.16 -10.68 -12.99
N GLY A 880 -11.80 -11.00 -11.75
CA GLY A 880 -10.56 -11.71 -11.44
C GLY A 880 -9.33 -10.80 -11.52
N ILE A 881 -8.15 -11.40 -11.36
CA ILE A 881 -6.86 -10.74 -11.59
C ILE A 881 -6.32 -11.28 -12.92
N ALA A 882 -5.91 -10.40 -13.82
CA ALA A 882 -5.33 -10.81 -15.09
C ALA A 882 -3.83 -11.07 -14.93
N ASP A 883 -3.36 -12.27 -15.28
CA ASP A 883 -1.92 -12.50 -15.43
C ASP A 883 -1.41 -11.54 -16.54
N LEU A 884 -0.52 -10.61 -16.20
CA LEU A 884 -0.10 -9.49 -17.08
C LEU A 884 0.58 -9.92 -18.39
N GLY A 885 0.95 -11.20 -18.53
CA GLY A 885 1.45 -11.81 -19.77
C GLY A 885 0.43 -12.65 -20.56
N SER A 886 -0.85 -12.66 -20.17
CA SER A 886 -1.88 -13.54 -20.78
C SER A 886 -2.69 -12.88 -21.91
N GLN A 887 -2.83 -11.55 -21.91
CA GLN A 887 -3.70 -10.85 -22.87
C GLN A 887 -3.20 -10.93 -24.32
N THR A 888 -1.89 -11.09 -24.54
CA THR A 888 -1.24 -11.25 -25.85
C THR A 888 -1.40 -12.66 -26.46
N ARG A 889 -2.52 -13.36 -26.18
CA ARG A 889 -2.94 -14.59 -26.88
C ARG A 889 -4.17 -14.38 -27.77
N HIS A 890 -4.80 -13.21 -27.70
CA HIS A 890 -6.02 -12.86 -28.45
C HIS A 890 -5.95 -11.50 -29.15
N MET A 891 -4.73 -10.95 -29.28
CA MET A 891 -4.30 -10.02 -30.33
C MET A 891 -3.24 -10.73 -31.17
#